data_AF-A0AAV1SSV6-F1
#
_entry.id   AF-A0AAV1SSV6-F1
#
_cell.length_a   1.000
_cell.length_b   1.000
_cell.length_c   1.000
_cell.angle_alpha   90.00
_cell.angle_beta   90.00
_cell.angle_gamma   90.00
#
_symmetry.space_group_name_H-M   'P 1'
#
loop_
_entity.id
_entity.type
_entity.pdbx_description
1 polymer ?
#
loop_
_entity_poly.entity_id
_entity_poly.type
_entity_poly.pdbx_seq_one_letter_code
_entity_poly.pdbx_strand_id
1 'polypeptide(L)'
;MAKDVVTIKNEGLKIDEDTNCRQTLIDAQLPKETSFDFQKKLTLSKHEKQDTDSGSVLGNNEAYKKLLEMEKEDELLDQSFQSRSLTMEKIRASRQHFILVASLLDRIPNLAGLARTCEVFKASGLAIADASILRDKQFQLISVTAEKWVPVIEVPVKSVKHFLEKKKRDGFSILGLEQTANSVPLDQYAFPKKTVLVLGREKEGIPVDIIHMLDACIEIPQLGVVRSLNVHVSGAIALWECNFVTSAEAKVLIILMDDEPVFSFKSKLAHPRKSDLTLDRIEEVSLAYKERLRTSHDIFLESLLQKDTYNKLYSYTHLINGFAVKVQSKEVLRTLKNATGVRAIHEDVKMEKFTTHTPHYLGIPAGVWPTLGGAESSGEGVTIGFIDTGINPYHPSFTGGSSTRFTNSSTFKGKCVAGEQFPSTACNGKIVGAQYFARAAIAAGDFNASRDYASPFDADGHGSHTASTAAGNHQIPVIANGFNYGYASGMAPGARIAVYKALYTFGGYMSDVVAAVDQAVEDGVDILSLSIGPSSVPSGPSAFLNVLEMELLFATKAGVFVVQAAGNGGPSSSSILSFSPWITSVAASIIDRKYNNTIILGDGRSFSGTGLAPPTAGELPYHIAAAADVSHRNITSALEVESCQHPEHFILSLVRNKLIICTYTFDFEYEAASIAAVANTIQKIGAAGFIITMDPDIGSEQVKSTTMTMQVSAIILNNMQSSRALWEYYNSNTIRSNSGQAVGFAARARILDGRQAFFTGQAPIVASYSSRGPDVNNALLQTADVLKPNVMAPGSSIWAAWSPNSEGDASIKGQNFALVSGTSMATPHIAGVAALIKQKHPRWSPAAITSAMMVTASAFDHSGSPILAQLTHQLAPATPFDFGAGSINPARAIDPGLIFNARFEQYVQFLCAVPGVDEGSVRRAVGTGCPTKRRAWCSDLNTASVTISNLVGSRKVIRRVTNVSSRNEVYWVTVRQPSGVNVTVSPQVLMINGNASKHLRIVLTAIKATRTYTFGEMVLHGSRKHVVRVPIAVYVSTSLKG
;
A
#
# COMPACT_ATOMS: atom_id res chain seq x y z
N MET A 1 -29.21 46.22 0.05
CA MET A 1 -29.20 47.63 -0.40
C MET A 1 -27.86 47.91 -1.06
N ALA A 2 -27.77 49.00 -1.83
CA ALA A 2 -26.64 49.37 -2.69
C ALA A 2 -26.34 48.39 -3.85
N LYS A 3 -26.10 48.97 -5.03
CA LYS A 3 -25.45 48.33 -6.18
C LYS A 3 -23.98 48.76 -6.16
N ASP A 4 -23.15 48.17 -7.02
CA ASP A 4 -22.61 48.97 -8.13
C ASP A 4 -22.09 48.09 -9.27
N VAL A 5 -21.94 48.71 -10.44
CA VAL A 5 -21.57 48.08 -11.72
C VAL A 5 -20.53 48.97 -12.40
N VAL A 6 -19.41 48.38 -12.84
CA VAL A 6 -18.47 49.01 -13.78
C VAL A 6 -18.12 48.00 -14.86
N THR A 7 -18.03 48.48 -16.10
CA THR A 7 -18.14 47.67 -17.32
C THR A 7 -17.12 48.12 -18.37
N ILE A 8 -16.35 47.17 -18.93
CA ILE A 8 -15.62 47.23 -20.21
C ILE A 8 -14.56 48.32 -20.39
N LYS A 9 -13.33 47.88 -20.78
CA LYS A 9 -12.71 48.40 -22.01
C LYS A 9 -11.75 47.38 -22.65
N ASN A 10 -11.96 47.11 -23.94
CA ASN A 10 -11.07 46.36 -24.82
C ASN A 10 -10.38 47.34 -25.77
N GLU A 11 -9.05 47.41 -25.74
CA GLU A 11 -8.22 47.97 -26.81
C GLU A 11 -6.93 47.12 -26.91
N GLY A 12 -6.44 46.66 -28.07
CA GLY A 12 -7.01 46.75 -29.42
C GLY A 12 -6.00 47.18 -30.49
N LEU A 13 -4.96 46.37 -30.75
CA LEU A 13 -4.01 46.60 -31.86
C LEU A 13 -3.68 45.27 -32.58
N LYS A 14 -3.41 45.39 -33.88
CA LYS A 14 -3.39 44.32 -34.92
C LYS A 14 -2.62 44.88 -36.15
N ILE A 15 -2.60 44.14 -37.28
CA ILE A 15 -2.27 44.62 -38.66
C ILE A 15 -0.75 44.86 -38.87
N ASP A 16 -0.03 44.37 -39.90
CA ASP A 16 -0.35 43.57 -41.12
C ASP A 16 0.85 42.63 -41.47
N GLU A 17 0.70 41.47 -42.14
CA GLU A 17 0.74 41.16 -43.62
C GLU A 17 2.14 41.42 -44.29
N ASP A 18 2.61 40.71 -45.33
CA ASP A 18 1.91 39.90 -46.36
C ASP A 18 2.80 38.84 -47.14
N THR A 19 2.13 38.02 -47.98
CA THR A 19 2.49 37.41 -49.30
C THR A 19 3.58 36.31 -49.51
N ASN A 20 3.10 35.04 -49.54
CA ASN A 20 2.94 34.16 -50.74
C ASN A 20 4.00 33.15 -51.30
N CYS A 21 3.45 32.05 -51.87
CA CYS A 21 3.96 31.16 -52.95
C CYS A 21 5.20 30.24 -52.70
N ARG A 22 5.29 29.00 -53.22
CA ARG A 22 4.33 28.09 -53.93
C ARG A 22 4.89 26.65 -54.02
N GLN A 23 4.01 25.62 -54.01
CA GLN A 23 3.97 24.35 -54.81
C GLN A 23 5.29 23.53 -55.10
N THR A 24 5.30 22.19 -55.28
CA THR A 24 4.24 21.19 -55.60
C THR A 24 4.65 19.74 -55.21
N LEU A 25 3.70 18.98 -54.64
CA LEU A 25 3.25 17.60 -54.96
C LEU A 25 4.19 16.38 -55.26
N ILE A 26 3.81 15.25 -54.61
CA ILE A 26 3.54 13.89 -55.16
C ILE A 26 4.59 12.74 -55.04
N ASP A 27 4.07 11.58 -54.60
CA ASP A 27 4.51 10.16 -54.70
C ASP A 27 5.85 9.66 -54.08
N ALA A 28 5.98 8.40 -53.62
CA ALA A 28 4.98 7.34 -53.36
C ALA A 28 5.50 6.18 -52.46
N GLN A 29 4.56 5.39 -51.94
CA GLN A 29 4.62 3.95 -51.59
C GLN A 29 5.44 3.42 -50.37
N LEU A 30 4.73 2.53 -49.64
CA LEU A 30 5.17 1.48 -48.68
C LEU A 30 5.99 0.36 -49.41
N PRO A 31 6.50 -0.74 -48.78
CA PRO A 31 6.26 -1.27 -47.41
C PRO A 31 7.48 -1.90 -46.65
N LYS A 32 7.23 -2.43 -45.41
CA LYS A 32 7.92 -3.59 -44.77
C LYS A 32 9.44 -3.42 -44.44
N GLU A 33 10.18 -4.25 -43.68
CA GLU A 33 9.90 -5.39 -42.77
C GLU A 33 11.01 -5.56 -41.67
N THR A 34 10.78 -5.06 -40.45
CA THR A 34 11.17 -5.67 -39.14
C THR A 34 12.68 -6.09 -38.94
N SER A 35 13.30 -7.09 -38.24
CA SER A 35 13.06 -8.31 -37.41
C SER A 35 14.26 -8.88 -36.56
N PHE A 36 14.24 -10.15 -36.08
CA PHE A 36 14.89 -10.72 -34.87
C PHE A 36 16.34 -11.31 -34.88
N ASP A 37 16.73 -11.68 -33.65
CA ASP A 37 17.74 -12.58 -33.05
C ASP A 37 19.25 -12.36 -33.25
N PHE A 38 20.17 -12.98 -32.48
CA PHE A 38 20.18 -14.05 -31.42
C PHE A 38 21.40 -13.86 -30.49
N GLN A 39 21.60 -14.65 -29.41
CA GLN A 39 22.88 -15.39 -29.09
C GLN A 39 23.06 -15.95 -27.64
N LYS A 40 23.42 -17.24 -27.42
CA LYS A 40 24.04 -17.80 -26.17
C LYS A 40 25.48 -18.32 -26.41
N LYS A 41 26.01 -19.52 -26.09
CA LYS A 41 25.57 -20.86 -25.56
C LYS A 41 26.71 -21.47 -24.68
N LEU A 42 26.94 -22.75 -24.40
CA LEU A 42 26.21 -24.05 -24.58
C LEU A 42 25.33 -24.35 -23.34
N THR A 43 24.35 -25.29 -23.23
CA THR A 43 23.97 -26.61 -23.79
C THR A 43 24.52 -27.82 -23.03
N LEU A 44 23.61 -28.70 -22.57
CA LEU A 44 23.59 -30.19 -22.52
C LEU A 44 22.45 -30.61 -21.55
N SER A 45 21.64 -31.66 -21.73
CA SER A 45 21.19 -32.39 -22.92
C SER A 45 20.07 -33.40 -22.56
N LYS A 46 19.01 -33.47 -23.40
CA LYS A 46 18.14 -34.65 -23.72
C LYS A 46 17.74 -35.63 -22.59
N HIS A 47 16.44 -35.91 -22.39
CA HIS A 47 15.71 -36.76 -23.34
C HIS A 47 14.18 -36.53 -23.44
N GLU A 48 13.63 -36.90 -24.58
CA GLU A 48 12.21 -37.12 -24.93
C GLU A 48 11.75 -38.54 -24.46
N LYS A 49 10.47 -38.95 -24.34
CA LYS A 49 9.12 -38.40 -24.69
C LYS A 49 8.01 -39.25 -24.02
N GLN A 50 6.77 -38.73 -23.93
CA GLN A 50 5.42 -39.35 -24.14
C GLN A 50 5.10 -40.80 -23.63
N ASP A 51 3.88 -41.19 -23.20
CA ASP A 51 2.55 -40.52 -23.22
C ASP A 51 1.51 -41.15 -22.24
N THR A 52 0.39 -40.42 -22.02
CA THR A 52 -0.99 -40.84 -21.63
C THR A 52 -1.33 -41.52 -20.27
N ASP A 53 -2.35 -40.94 -19.59
CA ASP A 53 -3.52 -41.52 -18.84
C ASP A 53 -3.35 -42.61 -17.74
N SER A 54 -4.10 -42.63 -16.62
CA SER A 54 -5.12 -41.73 -16.02
C SER A 54 -5.37 -42.08 -14.52
N GLY A 55 -6.02 -41.19 -13.72
CA GLY A 55 -6.80 -41.59 -12.51
C GLY A 55 -6.20 -41.46 -11.08
N SER A 56 -6.53 -40.34 -10.39
CA SER A 56 -6.93 -40.19 -8.96
C SER A 56 -6.21 -40.87 -7.75
N VAL A 57 -5.65 -40.00 -6.86
CA VAL A 57 -5.82 -39.93 -5.36
C VAL A 57 -4.93 -40.72 -4.36
N LEU A 58 -4.53 -39.96 -3.31
CA LEU A 58 -3.86 -40.14 -1.99
C LEU A 58 -4.18 -41.38 -1.12
N GLY A 59 -3.48 -41.72 0.00
CA GLY A 59 -2.32 -41.11 0.72
C GLY A 59 -2.11 -41.66 2.17
N ASN A 60 -1.35 -40.94 3.04
CA ASN A 60 -1.05 -41.15 4.50
C ASN A 60 0.06 -42.18 4.89
N ASN A 61 0.80 -42.10 6.03
CA ASN A 61 0.95 -41.11 7.14
C ASN A 61 2.37 -41.22 7.77
N GLU A 62 3.11 -40.16 8.11
CA GLU A 62 2.98 -39.22 9.26
C GLU A 62 3.36 -39.77 10.67
N ALA A 63 3.42 -41.09 10.89
CA ALA A 63 3.60 -41.66 12.24
C ALA A 63 5.05 -41.72 12.78
N TYR A 64 6.03 -41.20 12.03
CA TYR A 64 7.48 -41.29 12.32
C TYR A 64 8.21 -39.91 12.35
N LYS A 65 7.52 -38.77 12.48
CA LYS A 65 7.09 -38.22 13.78
C LYS A 65 8.25 -38.09 14.79
N LYS A 66 8.74 -36.85 14.93
CA LYS A 66 9.07 -36.14 16.19
C LYS A 66 10.12 -36.72 17.15
N LEU A 67 10.56 -37.97 17.03
CA LEU A 67 11.65 -38.56 17.83
C LEU A 67 13.00 -38.03 17.37
N LEU A 68 13.27 -38.12 16.05
CA LEU A 68 14.52 -37.73 15.38
C LEU A 68 14.77 -36.20 15.26
N GLU A 69 13.86 -35.36 15.78
CA GLU A 69 13.98 -33.90 15.62
C GLU A 69 14.21 -33.16 16.93
N MET A 70 14.03 -33.81 18.09
CA MET A 70 14.42 -33.23 19.38
C MET A 70 15.95 -33.20 19.54
N GLU A 71 16.67 -34.14 18.92
CA GLU A 71 18.14 -34.14 18.88
C GLU A 71 18.72 -33.02 18.00
N LYS A 72 17.93 -32.46 17.07
CA LYS A 72 18.37 -31.37 16.18
C LYS A 72 18.47 -30.00 16.87
N GLU A 73 17.74 -29.76 17.96
CA GLU A 73 17.65 -28.41 18.55
C GLU A 73 18.93 -28.00 19.31
N ASP A 74 19.69 -28.95 19.88
CA ASP A 74 20.97 -28.66 20.54
C ASP A 74 22.14 -28.51 19.53
N GLU A 75 22.20 -29.33 18.47
CA GLU A 75 23.23 -29.19 17.41
C GLU A 75 23.21 -27.80 16.75
N LEU A 76 22.03 -27.17 16.66
CA LEU A 76 21.86 -25.84 16.09
C LEU A 76 22.53 -24.73 16.92
N LEU A 77 22.82 -24.96 18.20
CA LEU A 77 23.43 -23.94 19.07
C LEU A 77 24.92 -23.72 18.76
N ASP A 78 25.69 -24.80 18.62
CA ASP A 78 27.14 -24.72 18.31
C ASP A 78 27.39 -24.24 16.87
N GLN A 79 26.50 -24.59 15.93
CA GLN A 79 26.51 -24.07 14.57
C GLN A 79 26.42 -22.53 14.53
N SER A 80 25.76 -21.90 15.51
CA SER A 80 25.64 -20.44 15.64
C SER A 80 26.99 -19.75 15.87
N PHE A 81 27.89 -20.35 16.65
CA PHE A 81 29.22 -19.79 16.88
C PHE A 81 30.14 -19.93 15.65
N GLN A 82 30.12 -21.08 14.97
CA GLN A 82 30.89 -21.28 13.74
C GLN A 82 30.41 -20.35 12.61
N SER A 83 29.09 -20.21 12.46
CA SER A 83 28.45 -19.27 11.52
C SER A 83 28.99 -17.84 11.63
N ARG A 84 29.21 -17.37 12.86
CA ARG A 84 29.68 -16.00 13.14
C ARG A 84 31.13 -15.76 12.68
N SER A 85 32.00 -16.77 12.78
CA SER A 85 33.38 -16.73 12.30
C SER A 85 33.43 -16.79 10.77
N LEU A 86 32.72 -17.76 10.17
CA LEU A 86 32.58 -17.92 8.72
C LEU A 86 31.98 -16.67 8.04
N THR A 87 31.14 -15.91 8.74
CA THR A 87 30.60 -14.64 8.25
C THR A 87 31.69 -13.57 8.08
N MET A 88 32.68 -13.48 8.99
CA MET A 88 33.80 -12.54 8.83
C MET A 88 34.73 -12.92 7.67
N GLU A 89 34.93 -14.21 7.43
CA GLU A 89 35.71 -14.69 6.28
C GLU A 89 34.96 -14.47 4.96
N LYS A 90 33.65 -14.73 4.89
CA LYS A 90 32.80 -14.37 3.75
C LYS A 90 32.82 -12.88 3.44
N ILE A 91 32.81 -12.01 4.46
CA ILE A 91 32.95 -10.56 4.26
C ILE A 91 34.30 -10.22 3.62
N ARG A 92 35.42 -10.80 4.09
CA ARG A 92 36.76 -10.61 3.49
C ARG A 92 36.84 -11.14 2.06
N ALA A 93 36.28 -12.31 1.78
CA ALA A 93 36.21 -12.89 0.45
C ALA A 93 35.32 -12.11 -0.53
N SER A 94 34.38 -11.30 -0.02
CA SER A 94 33.47 -10.46 -0.84
C SER A 94 34.01 -9.08 -1.22
N ARG A 95 35.30 -8.79 -0.97
CA ARG A 95 35.94 -7.49 -1.28
C ARG A 95 36.51 -7.47 -2.70
N GLN A 96 36.38 -6.33 -3.36
CA GLN A 96 36.93 -6.10 -4.69
C GLN A 96 38.44 -5.99 -4.64
N HIS A 97 39.17 -6.44 -5.67
CA HIS A 97 40.62 -6.27 -5.79
C HIS A 97 41.03 -4.83 -6.20
N PHE A 98 40.40 -3.84 -5.56
CA PHE A 98 40.74 -2.43 -5.66
C PHE A 98 41.48 -1.98 -4.40
N ILE A 99 42.59 -1.25 -4.54
CA ILE A 99 43.29 -0.59 -3.43
C ILE A 99 43.37 0.90 -3.72
N LEU A 100 42.97 1.74 -2.78
CA LEU A 100 43.15 3.19 -2.88
C LEU A 100 44.43 3.60 -2.13
N VAL A 101 45.32 4.35 -2.76
CA VAL A 101 46.57 4.85 -2.17
C VAL A 101 46.45 6.35 -1.95
N ALA A 102 46.19 6.71 -0.70
CA ALA A 102 46.08 8.07 -0.20
C ALA A 102 47.32 8.50 0.63
N SER A 103 48.40 7.71 0.61
CA SER A 103 49.66 7.97 1.32
C SER A 103 50.38 9.29 0.99
N LEU A 104 49.93 10.01 -0.03
CA LEU A 104 50.45 11.34 -0.38
C LEU A 104 49.70 12.47 0.33
N LEU A 105 48.54 12.19 0.93
CA LEU A 105 47.68 13.18 1.61
C LEU A 105 48.10 13.43 3.06
N ASP A 106 47.96 14.68 3.47
CA ASP A 106 48.18 15.23 4.81
C ASP A 106 46.87 15.60 5.54
N ARG A 107 45.83 15.96 4.78
CA ARG A 107 44.49 16.33 5.28
C ARG A 107 43.76 15.16 5.94
N ILE A 108 43.74 15.14 7.28
CA ILE A 108 42.93 14.21 8.09
C ILE A 108 41.46 14.08 7.61
N PRO A 109 40.71 15.17 7.30
CA PRO A 109 39.33 15.04 6.83
C PRO A 109 39.18 14.26 5.53
N ASN A 110 40.12 14.41 4.60
CA ASN A 110 40.09 13.70 3.32
C ASN A 110 40.38 12.21 3.54
N LEU A 111 41.39 11.89 4.35
CA LEU A 111 41.76 10.51 4.69
C LEU A 111 40.63 9.77 5.40
N ALA A 112 39.90 10.44 6.30
CA ALA A 112 38.74 9.88 6.98
C ALA A 112 37.52 9.71 6.06
N GLY A 113 37.28 10.68 5.16
CA GLY A 113 36.26 10.55 4.11
C GLY A 113 36.56 9.37 3.17
N LEU A 114 37.81 9.22 2.75
CA LEU A 114 38.27 8.10 1.92
C LEU A 114 38.16 6.75 2.63
N ALA A 115 38.41 6.67 3.94
CA ALA A 115 38.17 5.45 4.72
C ALA A 115 36.71 5.00 4.65
N ARG A 116 35.77 5.94 4.76
CA ARG A 116 34.33 5.67 4.62
C ARG A 116 33.93 5.28 3.19
N THR A 117 34.48 5.96 2.19
CA THR A 117 34.32 5.63 0.76
C THR A 117 34.80 4.22 0.43
N CYS A 118 35.98 3.82 0.91
CA CYS A 118 36.53 2.47 0.72
C CYS A 118 35.73 1.36 1.43
N GLU A 119 34.95 1.71 2.46
CA GLU A 119 34.08 0.78 3.19
C GLU A 119 32.86 0.43 2.34
N VAL A 120 32.07 1.47 2.00
CA VAL A 120 30.83 1.38 1.22
C VAL A 120 31.06 0.64 -0.10
N PHE A 121 32.19 0.91 -0.78
CA PHE A 121 32.53 0.32 -2.07
C PHE A 121 33.41 -0.94 -1.99
N LYS A 122 33.51 -1.56 -0.80
CA LYS A 122 34.17 -2.85 -0.54
C LYS A 122 35.60 -2.97 -1.08
N ALA A 123 36.39 -1.90 -1.01
CA ALA A 123 37.79 -1.93 -1.44
C ALA A 123 38.59 -2.97 -0.63
N SER A 124 39.58 -3.60 -1.26
CA SER A 124 40.52 -4.53 -0.58
C SER A 124 41.47 -3.83 0.38
N GLY A 125 41.68 -2.51 0.23
CA GLY A 125 42.35 -1.71 1.25
C GLY A 125 42.50 -0.23 0.91
N LEU A 126 42.89 0.55 1.92
CA LEU A 126 43.23 1.97 1.84
C LEU A 126 44.65 2.16 2.39
N ALA A 127 45.59 2.58 1.56
CA ALA A 127 46.96 2.88 2.00
C ALA A 127 47.10 4.36 2.41
N ILE A 128 47.74 4.61 3.55
CA ILE A 128 47.93 5.93 4.15
C ILE A 128 49.37 6.11 4.68
N ALA A 129 49.81 7.36 4.90
CA ALA A 129 51.21 7.66 5.26
C ALA A 129 51.61 7.19 6.67
N ASP A 130 50.66 7.22 7.61
CA ASP A 130 50.84 6.92 9.03
C ASP A 130 49.51 6.41 9.59
N ALA A 131 49.47 5.22 10.19
CA ALA A 131 48.24 4.67 10.77
C ALA A 131 47.93 5.23 12.17
N SER A 132 48.80 6.08 12.75
CA SER A 132 48.50 6.76 14.02
C SER A 132 47.26 7.64 13.90
N ILE A 133 46.97 8.19 12.71
CA ILE A 133 45.79 9.04 12.44
C ILE A 133 44.47 8.31 12.68
N LEU A 134 44.43 6.97 12.66
CA LEU A 134 43.22 6.20 13.01
C LEU A 134 42.80 6.37 14.48
N ARG A 135 43.68 6.94 15.31
CA ARG A 135 43.41 7.34 16.70
C ARG A 135 43.14 8.83 16.87
N ASP A 136 43.20 9.62 15.79
CA ASP A 136 42.83 11.03 15.85
C ASP A 136 41.31 11.21 15.97
N LYS A 137 40.90 12.23 16.73
CA LYS A 137 39.49 12.51 17.03
C LYS A 137 38.73 13.09 15.84
N GLN A 138 39.37 13.89 15.00
CA GLN A 138 38.76 14.42 13.78
C GLN A 138 38.66 13.31 12.71
N PHE A 139 39.63 12.40 12.64
CA PHE A 139 39.54 11.21 11.79
C PHE A 139 38.32 10.35 12.18
N GLN A 140 38.25 9.90 13.43
CA GLN A 140 37.20 8.99 13.91
C GLN A 140 35.78 9.58 13.80
N LEU A 141 35.66 10.91 13.96
CA LEU A 141 34.40 11.63 13.79
C LEU A 141 33.88 11.59 12.34
N ILE A 142 34.77 11.60 11.35
CA ILE A 142 34.43 11.66 9.92
C ILE A 142 34.35 10.27 9.29
N SER A 143 35.18 9.31 9.73
CA SER A 143 35.18 7.93 9.23
C SER A 143 33.94 7.14 9.68
N VAL A 144 33.32 7.50 10.80
CA VAL A 144 32.14 6.85 11.39
C VAL A 144 32.32 5.32 11.52
N THR A 145 33.45 4.91 12.11
CA THR A 145 33.89 3.51 12.31
C THR A 145 34.33 2.72 11.08
N ALA A 146 34.38 3.34 9.88
CA ALA A 146 34.84 2.68 8.66
C ALA A 146 36.26 2.08 8.76
N GLU A 147 37.12 2.67 9.59
CA GLU A 147 38.48 2.18 9.87
C GLU A 147 38.55 0.80 10.54
N LYS A 148 37.42 0.29 11.07
CA LYS A 148 37.30 -1.05 11.66
C LYS A 148 36.95 -2.11 10.63
N TRP A 149 36.51 -1.69 9.44
CA TRP A 149 35.96 -2.55 8.40
C TRP A 149 36.82 -2.55 7.13
N VAL A 150 37.42 -1.41 6.76
CA VAL A 150 38.40 -1.31 5.68
C VAL A 150 39.78 -1.77 6.16
N PRO A 151 40.49 -2.63 5.41
CA PRO A 151 41.90 -2.90 5.64
C PRO A 151 42.74 -1.64 5.37
N VAL A 152 43.09 -0.91 6.43
CA VAL A 152 44.01 0.23 6.33
C VAL A 152 45.45 -0.29 6.32
N ILE A 153 46.26 0.23 5.40
CA ILE A 153 47.65 -0.21 5.16
C ILE A 153 48.57 0.98 5.42
N GLU A 154 49.51 0.87 6.36
CA GLU A 154 50.53 1.90 6.53
C GLU A 154 51.59 1.80 5.42
N VAL A 155 51.70 2.84 4.61
CA VAL A 155 52.69 2.99 3.54
C VAL A 155 53.20 4.43 3.59
N PRO A 156 54.28 4.70 4.35
CA PRO A 156 54.87 6.03 4.44
C PRO A 156 55.27 6.59 3.06
N VAL A 157 55.27 7.92 2.90
CA VAL A 157 55.53 8.62 1.61
C VAL A 157 56.77 8.06 0.89
N LYS A 158 57.88 7.88 1.60
CA LYS A 158 59.15 7.34 1.06
C LYS A 158 59.06 5.89 0.56
N SER A 159 58.06 5.14 1.02
CA SER A 159 57.83 3.72 0.73
C SER A 159 56.75 3.48 -0.33
N VAL A 160 56.01 4.52 -0.75
CA VAL A 160 54.93 4.40 -1.75
C VAL A 160 55.44 3.77 -3.04
N LYS A 161 56.59 4.23 -3.56
CA LYS A 161 57.27 3.67 -4.74
C LYS A 161 57.41 2.15 -4.68
N HIS A 162 58.03 1.65 -3.61
CA HIS A 162 58.24 0.22 -3.39
C HIS A 162 56.92 -0.57 -3.21
N PHE A 163 55.91 0.04 -2.60
CA PHE A 163 54.57 -0.57 -2.48
C PHE A 163 53.89 -0.71 -3.85
N LEU A 164 53.95 0.30 -4.72
CA LEU A 164 53.38 0.26 -6.07
C LEU A 164 54.10 -0.77 -6.95
N GLU A 165 55.45 -0.81 -6.91
CA GLU A 165 56.24 -1.87 -7.57
C GLU A 165 55.81 -3.27 -7.11
N LYS A 166 55.63 -3.46 -5.80
CA LYS A 166 55.17 -4.73 -5.24
C LYS A 166 53.77 -5.07 -5.76
N LYS A 167 52.84 -4.11 -5.81
CA LYS A 167 51.49 -4.37 -6.33
C LYS A 167 51.45 -4.63 -7.84
N LYS A 168 52.34 -4.04 -8.61
CA LYS A 168 52.53 -4.35 -10.03
C LYS A 168 53.00 -5.80 -10.21
N ARG A 169 53.92 -6.28 -9.35
CA ARG A 169 54.32 -7.70 -9.26
C ARG A 169 53.21 -8.64 -8.75
N ASP A 170 52.33 -8.17 -7.85
CA ASP A 170 51.12 -8.90 -7.42
C ASP A 170 50.02 -8.98 -8.53
N GLY A 171 50.29 -8.40 -9.72
CA GLY A 171 49.40 -8.40 -10.88
C GLY A 171 48.27 -7.37 -10.83
N PHE A 172 48.47 -6.25 -10.14
CA PHE A 172 47.55 -5.10 -10.19
C PHE A 172 48.03 -4.07 -11.22
N SER A 173 47.10 -3.50 -11.98
CA SER A 173 47.35 -2.27 -12.73
C SER A 173 47.41 -1.08 -11.77
N ILE A 174 48.41 -0.22 -11.95
CA ILE A 174 48.68 0.93 -11.09
C ILE A 174 48.21 2.19 -11.82
N LEU A 175 47.13 2.80 -11.37
CA LEU A 175 46.46 3.93 -12.01
C LEU A 175 46.64 5.19 -11.16
N GLY A 176 46.80 6.36 -11.76
CA GLY A 176 46.79 7.63 -11.04
C GLY A 176 45.52 8.41 -11.32
N LEU A 177 44.92 9.03 -10.30
CA LEU A 177 43.84 10.00 -10.48
C LEU A 177 44.46 11.40 -10.59
N GLU A 178 44.81 11.80 -11.80
CA GLU A 178 45.61 13.00 -12.09
C GLU A 178 45.34 13.57 -13.48
N GLN A 179 45.35 14.90 -13.60
CA GLN A 179 45.24 15.59 -14.89
C GLN A 179 46.62 15.76 -15.54
N THR A 180 46.80 15.17 -16.71
CA THR A 180 48.05 15.16 -17.49
C THR A 180 47.74 15.33 -18.98
N ALA A 181 48.75 15.57 -19.81
CA ALA A 181 48.53 15.66 -21.27
C ALA A 181 47.99 14.35 -21.91
N ASN A 182 48.09 13.21 -21.19
CA ASN A 182 47.72 11.88 -21.66
C ASN A 182 46.72 11.17 -20.72
N SER A 183 46.00 11.89 -19.84
CA SER A 183 44.99 11.26 -18.98
C SER A 183 43.76 10.86 -19.76
N VAL A 184 43.19 9.71 -19.44
CA VAL A 184 41.94 9.23 -20.03
C VAL A 184 40.77 9.75 -19.18
N PRO A 185 39.70 10.30 -19.80
CA PRO A 185 38.47 10.62 -19.09
C PRO A 185 37.89 9.42 -18.35
N LEU A 186 37.49 9.61 -17.09
CA LEU A 186 37.00 8.54 -16.20
C LEU A 186 35.80 7.77 -16.77
N ASP A 187 34.90 8.46 -17.47
CA ASP A 187 33.75 7.92 -18.19
C ASP A 187 34.12 7.04 -19.40
N GLN A 188 35.37 7.12 -19.85
CA GLN A 188 35.92 6.40 -21.00
C GLN A 188 36.98 5.36 -20.61
N TYR A 189 37.35 5.28 -19.33
CA TYR A 189 38.40 4.36 -18.85
C TYR A 189 37.84 3.00 -18.39
N ALA A 190 38.22 1.92 -19.07
CA ALA A 190 37.83 0.56 -18.71
C ALA A 190 38.74 0.00 -17.59
N PHE A 191 38.23 0.01 -16.36
CA PHE A 191 38.99 -0.42 -15.17
C PHE A 191 39.39 -1.92 -15.17
N PRO A 192 40.68 -2.26 -14.96
CA PRO A 192 41.14 -3.63 -14.73
C PRO A 192 40.61 -4.23 -13.41
N LYS A 193 40.29 -5.54 -13.42
CA LYS A 193 39.77 -6.28 -12.25
C LYS A 193 40.66 -6.23 -11.01
N LYS A 194 41.98 -6.06 -11.17
CA LYS A 194 42.95 -5.78 -10.09
C LYS A 194 43.51 -4.38 -10.31
N THR A 195 43.11 -3.41 -9.50
CA THR A 195 43.51 -2.00 -9.64
C THR A 195 44.06 -1.44 -8.33
N VAL A 196 45.16 -0.69 -8.43
CA VAL A 196 45.60 0.26 -7.39
C VAL A 196 45.40 1.66 -7.94
N LEU A 197 44.60 2.49 -7.29
CA LEU A 197 44.44 3.90 -7.66
C LEU A 197 45.23 4.80 -6.70
N VAL A 198 46.14 5.59 -7.25
CA VAL A 198 46.99 6.55 -6.53
C VAL A 198 46.35 7.92 -6.57
N LEU A 199 46.25 8.59 -5.42
CA LEU A 199 45.74 9.96 -5.30
C LEU A 199 46.89 10.93 -5.05
N GLY A 200 46.93 12.00 -5.82
CA GLY A 200 47.88 13.11 -5.67
C GLY A 200 47.60 14.01 -4.46
N ARG A 201 48.55 14.88 -4.13
CA ARG A 201 48.38 15.97 -3.15
C ARG A 201 47.40 17.01 -3.66
N GLU A 202 46.65 17.66 -2.75
CA GLU A 202 45.64 18.71 -3.09
C GLU A 202 46.16 19.89 -3.94
N LYS A 203 47.48 20.06 -4.08
CA LYS A 203 48.12 21.16 -4.83
C LYS A 203 49.28 20.73 -5.72
N GLU A 204 50.03 19.71 -5.29
CA GLU A 204 51.25 19.25 -5.96
C GLU A 204 51.02 18.03 -6.87
N GLY A 205 49.80 17.47 -6.85
CA GLY A 205 49.45 16.29 -7.63
C GLY A 205 50.19 15.02 -7.20
N ILE A 206 50.24 14.04 -8.10
CA ILE A 206 51.09 12.85 -7.97
C ILE A 206 52.54 13.25 -8.34
N PRO A 207 53.55 12.96 -7.50
CA PRO A 207 54.95 13.19 -7.82
C PRO A 207 55.36 12.55 -9.16
N VAL A 208 56.15 13.28 -9.96
CA VAL A 208 56.54 12.88 -11.32
C VAL A 208 57.23 11.50 -11.36
N ASP A 209 58.02 11.16 -10.34
CA ASP A 209 58.70 9.88 -10.23
C ASP A 209 57.76 8.69 -9.92
N ILE A 210 56.53 8.97 -9.48
CA ILE A 210 55.42 8.03 -9.34
C ILE A 210 54.57 8.02 -10.62
N ILE A 211 54.34 9.18 -11.28
CA ILE A 211 53.60 9.25 -12.56
C ILE A 211 54.24 8.33 -13.61
N HIS A 212 55.56 8.31 -13.72
CA HIS A 212 56.29 7.42 -14.63
C HIS A 212 56.16 5.91 -14.33
N MET A 213 55.50 5.51 -13.25
CA MET A 213 55.26 4.10 -12.89
C MET A 213 53.82 3.64 -13.15
N LEU A 214 52.91 4.59 -13.41
CA LEU A 214 51.49 4.32 -13.66
C LEU A 214 51.30 3.63 -15.02
N ASP A 215 50.33 2.73 -15.09
CA ASP A 215 49.85 2.12 -16.33
C ASP A 215 48.88 3.05 -17.08
N ALA A 216 48.20 3.95 -16.36
CA ALA A 216 47.45 5.08 -16.93
C ALA A 216 47.25 6.19 -15.89
N CYS A 217 47.12 7.43 -16.36
CA CYS A 217 46.48 8.52 -15.62
C CYS A 217 45.00 8.59 -16.03
N ILE A 218 44.13 8.84 -15.06
CA ILE A 218 42.68 9.01 -15.25
C ILE A 218 42.31 10.39 -14.74
N GLU A 219 41.52 11.13 -15.50
CA GLU A 219 40.97 12.42 -15.10
C GLU A 219 39.45 12.38 -14.96
N ILE A 220 38.91 13.14 -14.00
CA ILE A 220 37.47 13.35 -13.89
C ILE A 220 37.09 14.52 -14.80
N PRO A 221 36.19 14.34 -15.78
CA PRO A 221 35.73 15.43 -16.66
C PRO A 221 35.16 16.59 -15.85
N GLN A 222 35.67 17.80 -16.08
CA GLN A 222 35.31 19.00 -15.33
C GLN A 222 34.95 20.15 -16.26
N LEU A 223 33.63 20.40 -16.38
CA LEU A 223 33.05 21.43 -17.24
C LEU A 223 32.98 22.82 -16.56
N GLY A 224 33.33 22.91 -15.27
CA GLY A 224 33.33 24.16 -14.51
C GLY A 224 34.59 25.00 -14.70
N VAL A 225 34.52 26.28 -14.28
CA VAL A 225 35.67 27.21 -14.31
C VAL A 225 36.76 26.79 -13.31
N VAL A 226 36.37 26.34 -12.12
CA VAL A 226 37.30 25.77 -11.13
C VAL A 226 37.52 24.30 -11.45
N ARG A 227 38.56 24.01 -12.23
CA ARG A 227 38.98 22.64 -12.60
C ARG A 227 39.81 21.97 -11.51
N SER A 228 39.27 21.92 -10.30
CA SER A 228 39.86 21.17 -9.18
C SER A 228 38.76 20.69 -8.25
N LEU A 229 38.64 19.37 -8.09
CA LEU A 229 37.81 18.73 -7.07
C LEU A 229 38.64 18.47 -5.80
N ASN A 230 37.98 18.38 -4.64
CA ASN A 230 38.66 17.89 -3.45
C ASN A 230 38.97 16.39 -3.63
N VAL A 231 40.21 16.00 -3.34
CA VAL A 231 40.74 14.64 -3.54
C VAL A 231 39.92 13.52 -2.88
N HIS A 232 39.19 13.75 -1.77
CA HIS A 232 38.30 12.73 -1.22
C HIS A 232 37.02 12.53 -2.04
N VAL A 233 36.54 13.58 -2.70
CA VAL A 233 35.43 13.51 -3.67
C VAL A 233 35.93 12.83 -4.95
N SER A 234 37.10 13.22 -5.44
CA SER A 234 37.71 12.59 -6.62
C SER A 234 37.90 11.08 -6.44
N GLY A 235 38.47 10.66 -5.31
CA GLY A 235 38.64 9.24 -4.98
C GLY A 235 37.32 8.48 -4.80
N ALA A 236 36.22 9.15 -4.44
CA ALA A 236 34.90 8.54 -4.36
C ALA A 236 34.25 8.33 -5.74
N ILE A 237 34.35 9.31 -6.64
CA ILE A 237 33.84 9.19 -8.02
C ILE A 237 34.59 8.08 -8.77
N ALA A 238 35.92 8.05 -8.67
CA ALA A 238 36.73 7.02 -9.32
C ALA A 238 36.49 5.60 -8.78
N LEU A 239 36.18 5.44 -7.47
CA LEU A 239 35.86 4.15 -6.86
C LEU A 239 34.41 3.69 -7.16
N TRP A 240 33.51 4.63 -7.48
CA TRP A 240 32.16 4.33 -7.97
C TRP A 240 32.20 3.78 -9.40
N GLU A 241 32.83 4.48 -10.35
CA GLU A 241 32.86 4.07 -11.76
C GLU A 241 33.57 2.72 -11.95
N CYS A 242 34.66 2.47 -11.22
CA CYS A 242 35.33 1.17 -11.23
C CYS A 242 34.41 -0.01 -10.81
N ASN A 243 33.37 0.23 -10.01
CA ASN A 243 32.46 -0.82 -9.54
C ASN A 243 31.29 -1.12 -10.51
N PHE A 244 30.90 -0.18 -11.39
CA PHE A 244 29.69 -0.33 -12.22
C PHE A 244 29.94 -0.82 -13.65
N VAL A 245 31.16 -0.68 -14.18
CA VAL A 245 31.45 -0.94 -15.60
C VAL A 245 31.68 -2.43 -15.93
N THR A 246 32.03 -3.28 -14.95
CA THR A 246 32.63 -4.61 -15.21
C THR A 246 31.67 -5.81 -15.30
N SER A 247 30.35 -5.63 -15.50
CA SER A 247 29.40 -6.74 -15.69
C SER A 247 28.38 -6.49 -16.81
N ALA A 248 28.65 -7.05 -18.00
CA ALA A 248 27.66 -7.20 -19.05
C ALA A 248 26.80 -8.45 -18.78
N GLU A 249 25.61 -8.27 -18.21
CA GLU A 249 24.69 -9.38 -17.95
C GLU A 249 23.99 -9.88 -19.22
N ALA A 250 23.73 -11.19 -19.26
CA ALA A 250 23.05 -11.86 -20.35
C ALA A 250 21.52 -11.65 -20.25
N LYS A 251 21.00 -10.68 -21.01
CA LYS A 251 19.58 -10.28 -21.05
C LYS A 251 18.68 -11.42 -21.53
N VAL A 252 17.43 -11.43 -21.08
CA VAL A 252 16.34 -12.21 -21.69
C VAL A 252 15.43 -11.25 -22.44
N LEU A 253 14.83 -11.70 -23.55
CA LEU A 253 13.95 -10.94 -24.41
C LEU A 253 12.70 -11.76 -24.71
N ILE A 254 11.59 -11.08 -24.91
CA ILE A 254 10.34 -11.62 -25.44
C ILE A 254 10.08 -10.94 -26.78
N ILE A 255 9.84 -11.72 -27.83
CA ILE A 255 9.83 -11.20 -29.19
C ILE A 255 8.65 -11.78 -29.97
N LEU A 256 7.91 -10.91 -30.65
CA LEU A 256 6.65 -11.22 -31.31
C LEU A 256 6.83 -11.28 -32.82
N MET A 257 6.27 -12.31 -33.48
CA MET A 257 6.25 -12.45 -34.95
C MET A 257 5.17 -11.55 -35.57
N ASP A 258 5.30 -11.25 -36.86
CA ASP A 258 4.23 -10.66 -37.68
C ASP A 258 3.12 -11.66 -38.03
N ASP A 259 3.42 -12.96 -38.12
CA ASP A 259 2.45 -14.04 -38.41
C ASP A 259 1.38 -14.18 -37.30
N GLU A 260 0.16 -14.55 -37.67
CA GLU A 260 -0.96 -14.68 -36.72
C GLU A 260 -0.87 -15.92 -35.80
N PRO A 261 -1.30 -15.83 -34.53
CA PRO A 261 -1.34 -16.98 -33.62
C PRO A 261 -2.47 -17.96 -33.95
N VAL A 262 -2.36 -19.20 -33.43
CA VAL A 262 -3.32 -20.30 -33.66
C VAL A 262 -4.76 -19.90 -33.34
N PHE A 263 -5.00 -19.07 -32.33
CA PHE A 263 -6.35 -18.59 -32.01
C PHE A 263 -6.99 -17.82 -33.18
N SER A 264 -6.27 -16.87 -33.76
CA SER A 264 -6.73 -16.07 -34.92
C SER A 264 -6.89 -16.94 -36.16
N PHE A 265 -5.96 -17.86 -36.40
CA PHE A 265 -6.01 -18.80 -37.53
C PHE A 265 -7.20 -19.77 -37.43
N LYS A 266 -7.44 -20.37 -36.25
CA LYS A 266 -8.60 -21.23 -35.98
C LYS A 266 -9.92 -20.46 -36.13
N SER A 267 -9.95 -19.19 -35.68
CA SER A 267 -11.12 -18.31 -35.87
C SER A 267 -11.40 -18.00 -37.34
N LYS A 268 -10.39 -17.97 -38.22
CA LYS A 268 -10.56 -17.80 -39.68
C LYS A 268 -10.99 -19.08 -40.38
N LEU A 269 -10.50 -20.25 -39.94
CA LEU A 269 -10.97 -21.56 -40.41
C LEU A 269 -12.45 -21.80 -40.06
N ALA A 270 -12.92 -21.29 -38.94
CA ALA A 270 -14.31 -21.42 -38.50
C ALA A 270 -15.30 -20.42 -39.17
N HIS A 271 -14.97 -19.84 -40.34
CA HIS A 271 -15.85 -18.87 -41.02
C HIS A 271 -16.71 -19.49 -42.14
N PRO A 272 -18.03 -19.22 -42.21
CA PRO A 272 -18.98 -20.16 -42.84
C PRO A 272 -19.12 -20.06 -44.37
N ARG A 273 -18.08 -19.63 -45.09
CA ARG A 273 -18.15 -19.35 -46.54
C ARG A 273 -17.07 -20.00 -47.39
N LYS A 274 -16.21 -20.89 -46.85
CA LYS A 274 -15.19 -21.58 -47.67
C LYS A 274 -14.57 -22.89 -47.14
N SER A 275 -15.21 -23.62 -46.22
CA SER A 275 -14.61 -24.81 -45.61
C SER A 275 -15.63 -25.88 -45.17
N ASP A 276 -15.69 -27.00 -45.89
CA ASP A 276 -16.39 -28.24 -45.51
C ASP A 276 -15.57 -29.06 -44.48
N LEU A 277 -15.11 -28.40 -43.41
CA LEU A 277 -14.25 -28.98 -42.39
C LEU A 277 -15.05 -29.24 -41.10
N THR A 278 -15.06 -30.49 -40.64
CA THR A 278 -15.63 -30.87 -39.34
C THR A 278 -14.81 -30.29 -38.18
N LEU A 279 -15.39 -30.24 -36.99
CA LEU A 279 -14.77 -29.64 -35.81
C LEU A 279 -13.39 -30.27 -35.50
N ASP A 280 -13.33 -31.61 -35.54
CA ASP A 280 -12.11 -32.41 -35.29
C ASP A 280 -11.02 -32.10 -36.32
N ARG A 281 -11.41 -31.85 -37.58
CA ARG A 281 -10.50 -31.51 -38.67
C ARG A 281 -10.00 -30.06 -38.58
N ILE A 282 -10.80 -29.16 -37.99
CA ILE A 282 -10.35 -27.81 -37.59
C ILE A 282 -9.37 -27.90 -36.40
N GLU A 283 -9.58 -28.81 -35.45
CA GLU A 283 -8.62 -29.09 -34.36
C GLU A 283 -7.29 -29.62 -34.90
N GLU A 284 -7.32 -30.64 -35.76
CA GLU A 284 -6.15 -31.25 -36.42
C GLU A 284 -5.34 -30.20 -37.20
N VAL A 285 -6.00 -29.40 -38.05
CA VAL A 285 -5.35 -28.33 -38.82
C VAL A 285 -4.82 -27.22 -37.91
N SER A 286 -5.49 -26.92 -36.79
CA SER A 286 -4.99 -25.96 -35.79
C SER A 286 -3.74 -26.48 -35.06
N LEU A 287 -3.67 -27.79 -34.79
CA LEU A 287 -2.52 -28.44 -34.16
C LEU A 287 -1.32 -28.49 -35.13
N ALA A 288 -1.55 -28.81 -36.39
CA ALA A 288 -0.54 -28.73 -37.45
C ALA A 288 -0.01 -27.29 -37.62
N TYR A 289 -0.88 -26.28 -37.55
CA TYR A 289 -0.48 -24.87 -37.60
C TYR A 289 0.31 -24.44 -36.35
N LYS A 290 -0.06 -24.91 -35.16
CA LYS A 290 0.67 -24.69 -33.90
C LYS A 290 2.11 -25.18 -33.99
N GLU A 291 2.33 -26.37 -34.54
CA GLU A 291 3.68 -26.92 -34.74
C GLU A 291 4.41 -26.26 -35.90
N ARG A 292 3.71 -25.83 -36.96
CA ARG A 292 4.31 -24.99 -38.02
C ARG A 292 4.85 -23.68 -37.46
N LEU A 293 4.10 -22.97 -36.60
CA LEU A 293 4.58 -21.76 -35.92
C LEU A 293 5.75 -22.05 -34.96
N ARG A 294 5.66 -23.15 -34.19
CA ARG A 294 6.76 -23.55 -33.30
C ARG A 294 8.06 -23.79 -34.08
N THR A 295 7.94 -24.42 -35.24
CA THR A 295 9.04 -24.72 -36.18
C THR A 295 9.51 -23.48 -36.94
N SER A 296 8.62 -22.58 -37.39
CA SER A 296 9.03 -21.35 -38.08
C SER A 296 9.84 -20.47 -37.15
N HIS A 297 9.52 -20.40 -35.86
CA HIS A 297 10.38 -19.78 -34.86
C HIS A 297 11.78 -20.40 -34.83
N ASP A 298 11.92 -21.74 -34.81
CA ASP A 298 13.25 -22.39 -34.79
C ASP A 298 14.04 -22.16 -36.09
N ILE A 299 13.38 -22.21 -37.27
CA ILE A 299 14.01 -21.95 -38.57
C ILE A 299 14.45 -20.48 -38.67
N PHE A 300 13.57 -19.54 -38.34
CA PHE A 300 13.84 -18.10 -38.33
C PHE A 300 15.07 -17.79 -37.45
N LEU A 301 15.16 -18.48 -36.31
CA LEU A 301 16.22 -18.34 -35.34
C LEU A 301 17.56 -18.92 -35.80
N GLU A 302 17.55 -20.07 -36.49
CA GLU A 302 18.76 -20.68 -37.05
C GLU A 302 19.20 -20.06 -38.39
N SER A 303 18.33 -19.35 -39.12
CA SER A 303 18.64 -18.81 -40.45
C SER A 303 19.49 -17.55 -40.42
N LEU A 304 19.23 -16.64 -39.48
CA LEU A 304 19.93 -15.37 -39.40
C LEU A 304 21.28 -15.49 -38.65
N LEU A 305 21.46 -16.48 -37.77
CA LEU A 305 22.50 -16.44 -36.72
C LEU A 305 23.18 -17.77 -36.38
N GLN A 306 24.40 -17.66 -35.85
CA GLN A 306 25.29 -18.79 -35.56
C GLN A 306 24.78 -19.70 -34.44
N LYS A 307 24.70 -21.00 -34.75
CA LYS A 307 24.54 -22.08 -33.77
C LYS A 307 25.67 -22.07 -32.75
N ASP A 308 25.34 -22.51 -31.54
CA ASP A 308 26.20 -22.45 -30.36
C ASP A 308 26.60 -21.05 -29.91
N THR A 309 25.98 -20.07 -30.56
CA THR A 309 25.43 -18.91 -29.92
C THR A 309 23.90 -18.85 -30.06
N TYR A 310 23.11 -19.58 -29.24
CA TYR A 310 21.64 -19.32 -29.09
C TYR A 310 20.91 -19.82 -27.81
N ASN A 311 19.85 -19.16 -27.29
CA ASN A 311 18.98 -19.74 -26.26
C ASN A 311 17.51 -19.29 -26.27
N LYS A 312 16.76 -19.75 -27.27
CA LYS A 312 15.30 -19.86 -27.19
C LYS A 312 14.90 -20.59 -25.89
N LEU A 313 13.97 -20.00 -25.14
CA LEU A 313 13.44 -20.51 -23.87
C LEU A 313 12.08 -21.16 -24.07
N TYR A 314 11.18 -20.46 -24.77
CA TYR A 314 9.77 -20.83 -24.96
C TYR A 314 9.28 -20.36 -26.33
N SER A 315 8.42 -21.13 -26.99
CA SER A 315 7.59 -20.65 -28.11
C SER A 315 6.18 -20.34 -27.61
N TYR A 316 5.69 -19.15 -27.92
CA TYR A 316 4.29 -18.74 -27.78
C TYR A 316 3.63 -18.82 -29.16
N THR A 317 2.66 -19.72 -29.33
CA THR A 317 1.99 -19.89 -30.64
C THR A 317 0.46 -19.75 -30.55
N HIS A 318 -0.14 -19.87 -29.36
CA HIS A 318 -1.59 -19.98 -29.23
C HIS A 318 -2.33 -18.63 -29.14
N LEU A 319 -1.91 -17.74 -28.23
CA LEU A 319 -2.59 -16.47 -27.95
C LEU A 319 -1.86 -15.26 -28.54
N ILE A 320 -0.54 -15.31 -28.47
CA ILE A 320 0.40 -14.45 -29.19
C ILE A 320 1.32 -15.36 -30.01
N ASN A 321 1.90 -14.83 -31.08
CA ASN A 321 2.88 -15.54 -31.89
C ASN A 321 4.26 -14.92 -31.65
N GLY A 322 5.24 -15.73 -31.26
CA GLY A 322 6.54 -15.24 -30.80
C GLY A 322 7.27 -16.22 -29.89
N PHE A 323 8.37 -15.80 -29.31
CA PHE A 323 9.17 -16.63 -28.41
C PHE A 323 9.98 -15.79 -27.42
N ALA A 324 10.45 -16.44 -26.36
CA ALA A 324 11.41 -15.85 -25.42
C ALA A 324 12.81 -16.40 -25.65
N VAL A 325 13.83 -15.58 -25.44
CA VAL A 325 15.23 -15.89 -25.73
C VAL A 325 16.20 -15.23 -24.76
N LYS A 326 17.21 -15.97 -24.30
CA LYS A 326 18.36 -15.39 -23.58
C LYS A 326 19.50 -15.06 -24.54
N VAL A 327 19.96 -13.81 -24.49
CA VAL A 327 21.04 -13.26 -25.30
C VAL A 327 22.29 -12.90 -24.47
N GLN A 328 23.49 -13.00 -25.05
CA GLN A 328 24.78 -12.80 -24.36
C GLN A 328 25.63 -11.63 -24.89
N SER A 329 25.25 -10.99 -26.00
CA SER A 329 25.95 -9.82 -26.54
C SER A 329 24.95 -8.70 -26.92
N LYS A 330 25.46 -7.50 -27.19
CA LYS A 330 24.68 -6.33 -27.66
C LYS A 330 24.56 -6.25 -29.19
N GLU A 331 25.31 -7.07 -29.93
CA GLU A 331 25.42 -7.01 -31.39
C GLU A 331 24.23 -7.68 -32.09
N VAL A 332 24.10 -9.00 -31.95
CA VAL A 332 22.94 -9.66 -31.33
C VAL A 332 21.67 -8.79 -31.19
N LEU A 333 21.63 -7.89 -30.20
CA LEU A 333 20.48 -7.05 -29.84
C LEU A 333 20.16 -5.93 -30.85
N ARG A 334 20.98 -5.78 -31.88
CA ARG A 334 20.76 -4.91 -33.05
C ARG A 334 20.33 -5.70 -34.29
N THR A 335 20.95 -6.86 -34.57
CA THR A 335 20.43 -7.81 -35.58
C THR A 335 18.96 -8.10 -35.29
N LEU A 336 18.67 -8.30 -34.00
CA LEU A 336 17.37 -8.35 -33.34
C LEU A 336 16.29 -7.36 -33.76
N LYS A 337 16.63 -6.19 -34.30
CA LYS A 337 15.67 -5.12 -34.54
C LYS A 337 15.40 -4.85 -36.04
N ASN A 338 16.05 -5.59 -36.96
CA ASN A 338 16.41 -5.09 -38.29
C ASN A 338 16.25 -6.02 -39.54
N ALA A 339 15.88 -7.33 -39.50
CA ALA A 339 15.90 -8.23 -40.70
C ALA A 339 14.67 -9.14 -41.08
N THR A 340 13.44 -8.63 -41.27
CA THR A 340 12.21 -9.34 -41.76
C THR A 340 11.53 -10.43 -40.87
N GLY A 341 10.35 -10.14 -40.27
CA GLY A 341 9.57 -10.98 -39.31
C GLY A 341 9.07 -10.47 -37.91
N VAL A 342 9.60 -9.40 -37.26
CA VAL A 342 9.26 -8.98 -35.85
C VAL A 342 8.17 -7.92 -35.78
N ARG A 343 7.07 -8.22 -35.10
CA ARG A 343 6.12 -7.20 -34.66
C ARG A 343 6.63 -6.31 -33.52
N ALA A 344 7.26 -6.90 -32.48
CA ALA A 344 7.93 -6.14 -31.40
C ALA A 344 8.97 -6.97 -30.61
N ILE A 345 9.99 -6.31 -30.04
CA ILE A 345 10.84 -6.84 -28.97
C ILE A 345 10.52 -6.13 -27.66
N HIS A 346 10.44 -6.91 -26.60
CA HIS A 346 10.47 -6.45 -25.22
C HIS A 346 11.68 -7.09 -24.51
N GLU A 347 12.37 -6.32 -23.67
CA GLU A 347 13.32 -6.91 -22.73
C GLU A 347 12.53 -7.55 -21.59
N ASP A 348 12.92 -8.75 -21.17
CA ASP A 348 12.28 -9.47 -20.07
C ASP A 348 12.71 -8.86 -18.73
N VAL A 349 11.73 -8.54 -17.89
CA VAL A 349 11.93 -7.78 -16.65
C VAL A 349 11.60 -8.65 -15.45
N LYS A 350 12.53 -8.73 -14.50
CA LYS A 350 12.36 -9.45 -13.24
C LYS A 350 11.14 -8.90 -12.48
N MET A 351 10.06 -9.69 -12.42
CA MET A 351 8.86 -9.38 -11.65
C MET A 351 9.03 -9.78 -10.17
N GLU A 352 8.55 -8.94 -9.25
CA GLU A 352 8.53 -9.24 -7.82
C GLU A 352 7.11 -9.50 -7.30
N LYS A 353 6.99 -10.35 -6.27
CA LYS A 353 5.71 -10.73 -5.68
C LYS A 353 5.29 -9.72 -4.61
N PHE A 354 4.44 -8.76 -4.98
CA PHE A 354 3.83 -7.86 -4.01
C PHE A 354 2.78 -8.59 -3.16
N THR A 355 2.85 -8.42 -1.84
CA THR A 355 1.65 -8.56 -1.01
C THR A 355 0.64 -7.45 -1.36
N THR A 356 -0.65 -7.50 -0.97
CA THR A 356 -1.71 -6.55 -1.40
C THR A 356 -1.65 -5.16 -0.76
N HIS A 357 -0.42 -4.64 -0.73
CA HIS A 357 0.06 -3.29 -0.51
C HIS A 357 0.10 -2.78 0.92
N THR A 358 -0.99 -2.83 1.69
CA THR A 358 -1.04 -2.04 2.92
C THR A 358 0.00 -2.36 4.01
N PRO A 359 0.47 -3.60 4.23
CA PRO A 359 1.61 -3.83 5.12
C PRO A 359 2.89 -3.17 4.61
N HIS A 360 3.15 -3.27 3.30
CA HIS A 360 4.35 -2.72 2.65
C HIS A 360 4.32 -1.18 2.62
N TYR A 361 3.17 -0.60 2.29
CA TYR A 361 2.89 0.84 2.34
C TYR A 361 3.13 1.43 3.74
N LEU A 362 2.77 0.71 4.80
CA LEU A 362 3.05 1.08 6.19
C LEU A 362 4.47 0.71 6.68
N GLY A 363 5.33 0.20 5.79
CA GLY A 363 6.72 -0.19 6.08
C GLY A 363 6.87 -1.41 7.00
N ILE A 364 5.79 -2.12 7.32
CA ILE A 364 5.76 -3.19 8.33
C ILE A 364 6.73 -4.36 8.00
N PRO A 365 6.81 -4.89 6.75
CA PRO A 365 7.71 -5.99 6.41
C PRO A 365 9.20 -5.67 6.57
N ALA A 366 9.59 -4.40 6.43
CA ALA A 366 10.99 -3.97 6.52
C ALA A 366 11.34 -3.43 7.91
N GLY A 367 10.44 -2.65 8.52
CA GLY A 367 10.70 -1.93 9.78
C GLY A 367 10.18 -2.60 11.05
N VAL A 368 9.23 -3.55 10.96
CA VAL A 368 8.57 -4.15 12.14
C VAL A 368 8.77 -5.65 12.21
N TRP A 369 8.30 -6.41 11.22
CA TRP A 369 8.30 -7.89 11.27
C TRP A 369 9.69 -8.50 11.58
N PRO A 370 10.83 -8.00 11.04
CA PRO A 370 12.16 -8.52 11.38
C PRO A 370 12.54 -8.33 12.86
N THR A 371 11.89 -7.40 13.57
CA THR A 371 12.14 -7.13 15.01
C THR A 371 11.28 -7.99 15.94
N LEU A 372 10.43 -8.85 15.37
CA LEU A 372 9.42 -9.71 16.01
C LEU A 372 9.52 -11.20 15.57
N GLY A 373 10.61 -11.59 14.92
CA GLY A 373 10.85 -12.97 14.47
C GLY A 373 10.46 -13.27 13.01
N GLY A 374 9.96 -12.29 12.27
CA GLY A 374 9.49 -12.46 10.88
C GLY A 374 7.97 -12.30 10.75
N ALA A 375 7.45 -12.46 9.53
CA ALA A 375 6.03 -12.20 9.24
C ALA A 375 5.09 -13.14 10.01
N GLU A 376 5.43 -14.43 10.09
CA GLU A 376 4.57 -15.47 10.67
C GLU A 376 4.50 -15.39 12.21
N SER A 377 5.60 -15.02 12.89
CA SER A 377 5.59 -14.75 14.34
C SER A 377 5.11 -13.34 14.71
N SER A 378 4.81 -12.46 13.75
CA SER A 378 4.41 -11.07 14.06
C SER A 378 2.96 -11.00 14.55
N GLY A 379 2.79 -10.70 15.84
CA GLY A 379 1.54 -10.81 16.59
C GLY A 379 1.41 -12.07 17.46
N GLU A 380 2.41 -12.96 17.43
CA GLU A 380 2.37 -14.22 18.18
C GLU A 380 2.17 -14.02 19.69
N GLY A 381 1.28 -14.83 20.27
CA GLY A 381 0.88 -14.77 21.68
C GLY A 381 -0.30 -13.82 21.98
N VAL A 382 -0.66 -12.93 21.05
CA VAL A 382 -1.75 -11.94 21.19
C VAL A 382 -3.05 -12.46 20.57
N THR A 383 -4.19 -12.27 21.24
CA THR A 383 -5.52 -12.59 20.70
C THR A 383 -6.32 -11.32 20.40
N ILE A 384 -6.79 -11.18 19.16
CA ILE A 384 -7.66 -10.08 18.72
C ILE A 384 -9.11 -10.59 18.66
N GLY A 385 -9.99 -9.96 19.41
CA GLY A 385 -11.45 -10.12 19.33
C GLY A 385 -12.05 -9.20 18.27
N PHE A 386 -12.88 -9.76 17.38
CA PHE A 386 -13.62 -9.01 16.36
C PHE A 386 -15.12 -9.06 16.69
N ILE A 387 -15.73 -7.87 16.83
CA ILE A 387 -17.18 -7.72 17.00
C ILE A 387 -17.74 -7.18 15.69
N ASP A 388 -18.30 -8.08 14.90
CA ASP A 388 -18.49 -7.89 13.46
C ASP A 388 -19.57 -8.87 12.91
N THR A 389 -19.64 -9.08 11.60
CA THR A 389 -20.62 -9.97 10.93
C THR A 389 -20.24 -11.47 10.91
N GLY A 390 -19.10 -11.85 11.50
CA GLY A 390 -18.69 -13.24 11.73
C GLY A 390 -17.31 -13.57 11.14
N ILE A 391 -17.06 -14.84 10.83
CA ILE A 391 -15.92 -15.25 9.98
C ILE A 391 -16.27 -16.42 9.05
N ASN A 392 -15.71 -16.43 7.84
CA ASN A 392 -15.69 -17.61 6.98
C ASN A 392 -14.44 -18.46 7.32
N PRO A 393 -14.56 -19.55 8.11
CA PRO A 393 -13.39 -20.28 8.62
C PRO A 393 -12.64 -21.08 7.55
N TYR A 394 -13.26 -21.30 6.39
CA TYR A 394 -12.67 -22.05 5.27
C TYR A 394 -11.73 -21.19 4.41
N HIS A 395 -11.74 -19.86 4.59
CA HIS A 395 -10.94 -18.97 3.76
C HIS A 395 -9.42 -19.12 4.04
N PRO A 396 -8.55 -19.22 3.03
CA PRO A 396 -7.11 -19.48 3.21
C PRO A 396 -6.38 -18.56 4.20
N SER A 397 -6.83 -17.30 4.36
CA SER A 397 -6.30 -16.34 5.36
C SER A 397 -6.45 -16.77 6.82
N PHE A 398 -7.26 -17.79 7.11
CA PHE A 398 -7.55 -18.25 8.48
C PHE A 398 -7.18 -19.71 8.71
N THR A 399 -6.39 -20.31 7.81
CA THR A 399 -5.91 -21.68 7.95
C THR A 399 -5.05 -21.87 9.21
N GLY A 400 -5.29 -22.95 9.95
CA GLY A 400 -4.46 -23.35 11.09
C GLY A 400 -3.08 -23.81 10.62
N GLY A 401 -2.02 -23.33 11.27
CA GLY A 401 -0.66 -23.77 10.98
C GLY A 401 -0.32 -25.13 11.59
N SER A 402 0.59 -25.87 10.96
CA SER A 402 1.14 -27.14 11.47
C SER A 402 1.96 -26.98 12.77
N SER A 403 2.21 -25.74 13.22
CA SER A 403 3.01 -25.42 14.39
C SER A 403 2.38 -25.95 15.68
N THR A 404 2.82 -27.13 16.12
CA THR A 404 2.49 -27.66 17.45
C THR A 404 3.18 -26.89 18.59
N ARG A 405 3.89 -25.79 18.30
CA ARG A 405 4.27 -24.77 19.29
C ARG A 405 3.05 -23.92 19.66
N PHE A 406 1.95 -24.56 20.05
CA PHE A 406 0.86 -23.93 20.78
C PHE A 406 1.33 -23.63 22.21
N THR A 407 2.26 -22.69 22.35
CA THR A 407 2.58 -22.14 23.66
C THR A 407 1.30 -21.53 24.24
N ASN A 408 0.94 -22.00 25.42
CA ASN A 408 -0.24 -21.52 26.14
C ASN A 408 -0.02 -20.06 26.53
N SER A 409 -0.56 -19.13 25.74
CA SER A 409 -1.10 -17.89 26.29
C SER A 409 -2.28 -18.31 27.18
N SER A 410 -1.96 -18.64 28.43
CA SER A 410 -2.80 -19.44 29.35
C SER A 410 -3.96 -18.65 29.97
N THR A 411 -4.43 -17.64 29.25
CA THR A 411 -5.40 -16.63 29.69
C THR A 411 -6.65 -16.61 28.83
N PHE A 412 -6.55 -16.93 27.54
CA PHE A 412 -7.71 -16.99 26.66
C PHE A 412 -8.53 -18.27 26.92
N LYS A 413 -9.85 -18.11 27.08
CA LYS A 413 -10.81 -19.15 27.50
C LYS A 413 -12.02 -19.27 26.56
N GLY A 414 -12.05 -18.49 25.48
CA GLY A 414 -13.20 -18.44 24.58
C GLY A 414 -13.53 -19.76 23.92
N LYS A 415 -14.83 -19.96 23.69
CA LYS A 415 -15.41 -21.23 23.21
C LYS A 415 -15.48 -21.23 21.69
N CYS A 416 -15.49 -22.41 21.08
CA CYS A 416 -15.88 -22.58 19.69
C CYS A 416 -17.32 -23.06 19.63
N VAL A 417 -18.26 -22.15 19.36
CA VAL A 417 -19.69 -22.45 19.25
C VAL A 417 -19.96 -22.97 17.84
N ALA A 418 -20.24 -24.27 17.73
CA ALA A 418 -20.66 -24.87 16.47
C ALA A 418 -22.09 -24.47 16.10
N GLY A 419 -22.38 -24.41 14.80
CA GLY A 419 -23.71 -24.11 14.26
C GLY A 419 -23.74 -24.31 12.74
N GLU A 420 -24.77 -23.77 12.09
CA GLU A 420 -24.91 -23.84 10.63
C GLU A 420 -23.71 -23.22 9.90
N GLN A 421 -23.21 -23.88 8.85
CA GLN A 421 -21.95 -23.56 8.14
C GLN A 421 -20.67 -23.53 9.02
N PHE A 422 -20.75 -23.77 10.33
CA PHE A 422 -19.65 -23.56 11.29
C PHE A 422 -19.42 -24.79 12.21
N PRO A 423 -18.62 -25.78 11.80
CA PRO A 423 -18.33 -26.95 12.62
C PRO A 423 -17.43 -26.58 13.82
N SER A 424 -17.42 -27.41 14.86
CA SER A 424 -16.52 -27.23 16.03
C SER A 424 -15.03 -27.24 15.67
N THR A 425 -14.66 -27.83 14.53
CA THR A 425 -13.29 -27.83 13.97
C THR A 425 -12.91 -26.53 13.25
N ALA A 426 -13.83 -25.56 13.12
CA ALA A 426 -13.54 -24.25 12.53
C ALA A 426 -12.53 -23.44 13.35
N CYS A 427 -12.51 -23.61 14.68
CA CYS A 427 -11.45 -23.09 15.53
C CYS A 427 -10.23 -24.03 15.43
N ASN A 428 -9.23 -23.59 14.68
CA ASN A 428 -8.13 -24.38 14.15
C ASN A 428 -6.75 -23.92 14.67
N GLY A 429 -6.73 -23.14 15.76
CA GLY A 429 -5.52 -22.57 16.35
C GLY A 429 -5.09 -21.22 15.74
N LYS A 430 -5.56 -20.91 14.52
CA LYS A 430 -5.53 -19.55 13.96
C LYS A 430 -6.78 -18.77 14.41
N ILE A 431 -7.95 -19.37 14.18
CA ILE A 431 -9.18 -19.05 14.90
C ILE A 431 -9.14 -19.84 16.22
N VAL A 432 -9.29 -19.16 17.36
CA VAL A 432 -9.18 -19.76 18.70
C VAL A 432 -10.46 -19.70 19.52
N GLY A 433 -11.40 -18.82 19.17
CA GLY A 433 -12.73 -18.75 19.73
C GLY A 433 -13.71 -18.15 18.72
N ALA A 434 -14.97 -18.58 18.76
CA ALA A 434 -15.99 -18.15 17.83
C ALA A 434 -17.38 -18.30 18.47
N GLN A 435 -18.06 -17.18 18.70
CA GLN A 435 -19.38 -17.09 19.35
C GLN A 435 -20.29 -16.13 18.55
N TYR A 436 -21.61 -16.21 18.77
CA TYR A 436 -22.58 -15.35 18.08
C TYR A 436 -23.71 -14.89 19.01
N PHE A 437 -24.23 -13.69 18.73
CA PHE A 437 -25.18 -12.95 19.56
C PHE A 437 -26.28 -12.42 18.65
N ALA A 438 -27.48 -13.02 18.76
CA ALA A 438 -28.63 -12.74 17.91
C ALA A 438 -29.93 -12.58 18.71
N ARG A 439 -29.85 -12.44 20.04
CA ARG A 439 -31.03 -12.57 20.91
C ARG A 439 -31.96 -11.37 20.78
N ALA A 440 -31.43 -10.17 20.61
CA ALA A 440 -32.25 -9.00 20.33
C ALA A 440 -32.69 -8.97 18.86
N ALA A 441 -31.82 -9.36 17.93
CA ALA A 441 -32.16 -9.53 16.51
C ALA A 441 -33.35 -10.48 16.27
N ILE A 442 -33.37 -11.63 16.96
CA ILE A 442 -34.47 -12.61 16.90
C ILE A 442 -35.72 -12.08 17.63
N ALA A 443 -35.56 -11.43 18.79
CA ALA A 443 -36.70 -10.90 19.54
C ALA A 443 -37.39 -9.70 18.86
N ALA A 444 -36.67 -8.96 18.01
CA ALA A 444 -37.23 -7.87 17.20
C ALA A 444 -37.88 -8.35 15.89
N GLY A 445 -37.46 -9.52 15.37
CA GLY A 445 -37.98 -10.11 14.13
C GLY A 445 -37.15 -9.88 12.86
N ASP A 446 -36.07 -9.09 12.94
CA ASP A 446 -35.21 -8.76 11.79
C ASP A 446 -34.28 -9.91 11.36
N PHE A 447 -34.01 -10.86 12.27
CA PHE A 447 -33.17 -12.02 12.01
C PHE A 447 -33.86 -13.04 11.08
N ASN A 448 -33.36 -13.20 9.87
CA ASN A 448 -33.84 -14.19 8.90
C ASN A 448 -32.88 -15.37 8.83
N ALA A 449 -33.26 -16.48 9.47
CA ALA A 449 -32.42 -17.69 9.55
C ALA A 449 -31.90 -18.21 8.19
N SER A 450 -32.63 -17.97 7.09
CA SER A 450 -32.27 -18.42 5.74
C SER A 450 -31.10 -17.66 5.11
N ARG A 451 -30.74 -16.49 5.65
CA ARG A 451 -29.58 -15.67 5.21
C ARG A 451 -28.59 -15.42 6.33
N ASP A 452 -29.06 -15.18 7.55
CA ASP A 452 -28.26 -14.55 8.61
C ASP A 452 -27.43 -15.55 9.43
N TYR A 453 -27.79 -16.84 9.40
CA TYR A 453 -27.21 -18.00 10.12
C TYR A 453 -26.98 -17.83 11.63
N ALA A 454 -27.61 -18.72 12.41
CA ALA A 454 -27.47 -18.82 13.86
C ALA A 454 -26.16 -19.55 14.25
N SER A 455 -25.03 -18.98 13.82
CA SER A 455 -23.67 -19.46 14.07
C SER A 455 -22.66 -18.33 13.90
N PRO A 456 -21.37 -18.52 14.27
CA PRO A 456 -20.31 -17.55 13.99
C PRO A 456 -19.94 -17.38 12.51
N PHE A 457 -20.57 -18.13 11.58
CA PHE A 457 -20.26 -18.05 10.15
C PHE A 457 -20.62 -16.69 9.55
N ASP A 458 -19.74 -16.18 8.69
CA ASP A 458 -19.91 -14.91 7.99
C ASP A 458 -20.82 -15.03 6.75
N ALA A 459 -22.05 -14.57 6.89
CA ALA A 459 -23.05 -14.49 5.81
C ALA A 459 -22.98 -13.17 5.01
N ASP A 460 -22.13 -12.24 5.41
CA ASP A 460 -22.13 -10.86 4.92
C ASP A 460 -20.81 -10.52 4.22
N GLY A 461 -19.68 -10.92 4.80
CA GLY A 461 -18.32 -10.81 4.29
C GLY A 461 -17.45 -9.79 5.02
N HIS A 462 -18.05 -8.80 5.69
CA HIS A 462 -17.35 -7.71 6.35
C HIS A 462 -16.45 -8.22 7.50
N GLY A 463 -16.94 -9.14 8.35
CA GLY A 463 -16.14 -9.74 9.43
C GLY A 463 -14.92 -10.54 8.92
N SER A 464 -15.06 -11.25 7.80
CA SER A 464 -13.91 -11.89 7.13
C SER A 464 -12.92 -10.84 6.58
N HIS A 465 -13.42 -9.72 6.05
CA HIS A 465 -12.58 -8.63 5.54
C HIS A 465 -11.77 -7.96 6.64
N THR A 466 -12.40 -7.66 7.77
CA THR A 466 -11.75 -6.99 8.91
C THR A 466 -10.77 -7.92 9.63
N ALA A 467 -11.17 -9.18 9.91
CA ALA A 467 -10.31 -10.18 10.55
C ALA A 467 -9.05 -10.47 9.71
N SER A 468 -9.18 -10.60 8.38
CA SER A 468 -8.04 -10.85 7.50
C SER A 468 -7.15 -9.62 7.29
N THR A 469 -7.70 -8.40 7.33
CA THR A 469 -6.92 -7.15 7.29
C THR A 469 -6.02 -6.98 8.53
N ALA A 470 -6.53 -7.32 9.71
CA ALA A 470 -5.77 -7.24 10.96
C ALA A 470 -4.74 -8.37 11.08
N ALA A 471 -5.21 -9.61 10.92
CA ALA A 471 -4.50 -10.82 11.32
C ALA A 471 -4.59 -11.97 10.31
N GLY A 472 -4.93 -11.73 9.04
CA GLY A 472 -4.88 -12.76 8.01
C GLY A 472 -3.47 -13.34 7.84
N ASN A 473 -3.39 -14.64 7.55
CA ASN A 473 -2.14 -15.34 7.25
C ASN A 473 -1.35 -14.65 6.12
N HIS A 474 -0.03 -14.86 6.13
CA HIS A 474 0.89 -14.23 5.18
C HIS A 474 0.89 -14.94 3.81
N GLN A 475 1.23 -14.22 2.74
CA GLN A 475 1.39 -14.74 1.37
C GLN A 475 0.17 -15.48 0.77
N ILE A 476 -1.05 -15.05 1.08
CA ILE A 476 -2.27 -15.68 0.55
C ILE A 476 -2.64 -15.07 -0.82
N PRO A 477 -2.68 -15.82 -1.94
CA PRO A 477 -2.95 -15.25 -3.25
C PRO A 477 -4.37 -14.68 -3.36
N VAL A 478 -4.49 -13.40 -3.73
CA VAL A 478 -5.76 -12.70 -3.93
C VAL A 478 -6.27 -12.96 -5.34
N ILE A 479 -7.14 -13.95 -5.45
CA ILE A 479 -7.77 -14.35 -6.71
C ILE A 479 -9.24 -13.96 -6.67
N ALA A 480 -9.64 -13.04 -7.55
CA ALA A 480 -11.03 -12.62 -7.75
C ALA A 480 -11.36 -12.66 -9.24
N ASN A 481 -12.51 -13.24 -9.59
CA ASN A 481 -12.94 -13.48 -10.98
C ASN A 481 -11.84 -14.04 -11.92
N GLY A 482 -11.02 -14.95 -11.39
CA GLY A 482 -9.93 -15.62 -12.13
C GLY A 482 -8.63 -14.82 -12.26
N PHE A 483 -8.58 -13.57 -11.80
CA PHE A 483 -7.40 -12.70 -11.88
C PHE A 483 -6.70 -12.57 -10.53
N ASN A 484 -5.37 -12.55 -10.56
CA ASN A 484 -4.51 -12.44 -9.38
C ASN A 484 -4.10 -10.98 -9.15
N TYR A 485 -4.43 -10.43 -7.98
CA TYR A 485 -4.19 -9.03 -7.60
C TYR A 485 -3.03 -8.86 -6.58
N GLY A 486 -2.22 -9.90 -6.37
CA GLY A 486 -1.12 -9.94 -5.40
C GLY A 486 -1.39 -10.92 -4.25
N TYR A 487 -0.67 -10.77 -3.13
CA TYR A 487 -0.78 -11.69 -1.98
C TYR A 487 -1.25 -11.01 -0.69
N ALA A 488 -2.43 -11.36 -0.17
CA ALA A 488 -2.92 -10.85 1.11
C ALA A 488 -2.00 -11.25 2.29
N SER A 489 -1.98 -10.38 3.28
CA SER A 489 -1.34 -10.55 4.58
C SER A 489 -1.97 -9.55 5.54
N GLY A 490 -2.35 -10.01 6.73
CA GLY A 490 -2.69 -9.10 7.82
C GLY A 490 -1.47 -8.30 8.27
N MET A 491 -1.69 -7.25 9.08
CA MET A 491 -0.59 -6.51 9.70
C MET A 491 0.16 -7.38 10.72
N ALA A 492 -0.56 -8.29 11.40
CA ALA A 492 -0.03 -9.22 12.39
C ALA A 492 -0.43 -10.68 12.05
N PRO A 493 0.25 -11.33 11.06
CA PRO A 493 -0.10 -12.69 10.63
C PRO A 493 0.02 -13.77 11.71
N GLY A 494 0.80 -13.54 12.77
CA GLY A 494 0.93 -14.44 13.92
C GLY A 494 -0.11 -14.26 15.03
N ALA A 495 -0.93 -13.20 14.97
CA ALA A 495 -1.98 -12.97 15.97
C ALA A 495 -3.11 -14.00 15.85
N ARG A 496 -3.68 -14.36 17.00
CA ARG A 496 -4.84 -15.27 17.11
C ARG A 496 -6.14 -14.50 16.93
N ILE A 497 -7.13 -15.13 16.32
CA ILE A 497 -8.43 -14.53 16.00
C ILE A 497 -9.51 -15.13 16.90
N ALA A 498 -10.25 -14.26 17.60
CA ALA A 498 -11.46 -14.60 18.33
C ALA A 498 -12.65 -13.82 17.74
N VAL A 499 -13.78 -14.48 17.51
CA VAL A 499 -14.90 -13.93 16.72
C VAL A 499 -16.16 -13.87 17.56
N TYR A 500 -16.81 -12.70 17.57
CA TYR A 500 -18.01 -12.42 18.34
C TYR A 500 -19.04 -11.78 17.40
N LYS A 501 -19.76 -12.63 16.66
CA LYS A 501 -20.72 -12.18 15.65
C LYS A 501 -21.91 -11.50 16.32
N ALA A 502 -22.05 -10.19 16.16
CA ALA A 502 -23.14 -9.39 16.71
C ALA A 502 -23.90 -8.58 15.65
N LEU A 503 -23.43 -8.63 14.40
CA LEU A 503 -24.08 -8.05 13.24
C LEU A 503 -24.43 -9.14 12.21
N TYR A 504 -25.39 -8.81 11.37
CA TYR A 504 -26.07 -9.62 10.37
C TYR A 504 -26.34 -8.73 9.13
N THR A 505 -26.99 -9.23 8.06
CA THR A 505 -27.05 -8.45 6.80
C THR A 505 -27.91 -7.18 6.87
N PHE A 506 -28.63 -6.96 7.97
CA PHE A 506 -29.41 -5.75 8.24
C PHE A 506 -28.72 -4.77 9.21
N GLY A 507 -27.52 -5.11 9.71
CA GLY A 507 -26.87 -4.43 10.84
C GLY A 507 -26.94 -5.27 12.12
N GLY A 508 -27.09 -4.64 13.29
CA GLY A 508 -27.13 -5.35 14.56
C GLY A 508 -27.61 -4.49 15.73
N TYR A 509 -27.98 -5.15 16.83
CA TYR A 509 -28.57 -4.51 18.00
C TYR A 509 -27.51 -4.18 19.06
N MET A 510 -27.60 -3.00 19.67
CA MET A 510 -26.66 -2.58 20.72
C MET A 510 -26.55 -3.60 21.87
N SER A 511 -27.63 -4.28 22.23
CA SER A 511 -27.64 -5.31 23.27
C SER A 511 -26.92 -6.62 22.87
N ASP A 512 -26.97 -7.01 21.61
CA ASP A 512 -26.19 -8.15 21.10
C ASP A 512 -24.70 -7.78 20.96
N VAL A 513 -24.39 -6.53 20.56
CA VAL A 513 -23.03 -5.97 20.55
C VAL A 513 -22.45 -5.86 21.96
N VAL A 514 -23.24 -5.43 22.94
CA VAL A 514 -22.85 -5.38 24.37
C VAL A 514 -22.51 -6.78 24.88
N ALA A 515 -23.41 -7.75 24.69
CA ALA A 515 -23.14 -9.14 25.08
C ALA A 515 -21.87 -9.73 24.41
N ALA A 516 -21.54 -9.29 23.19
CA ALA A 516 -20.31 -9.65 22.49
C ALA A 516 -19.05 -9.00 23.09
N VAL A 517 -19.13 -7.76 23.59
CA VAL A 517 -18.02 -7.11 24.32
C VAL A 517 -17.76 -7.81 25.64
N ASP A 518 -18.79 -8.01 26.47
CA ASP A 518 -18.66 -8.63 27.80
C ASP A 518 -18.05 -10.05 27.70
N GLN A 519 -18.60 -10.89 26.80
CA GLN A 519 -18.07 -12.25 26.58
C GLN A 519 -16.64 -12.23 26.04
N ALA A 520 -16.24 -11.28 25.20
CA ALA A 520 -14.87 -11.17 24.71
C ALA A 520 -13.87 -10.74 25.81
N VAL A 521 -14.32 -9.92 26.76
CA VAL A 521 -13.53 -9.55 27.95
C VAL A 521 -13.43 -10.73 28.93
N GLU A 522 -14.51 -11.50 29.15
CA GLU A 522 -14.48 -12.73 29.95
C GLU A 522 -13.55 -13.79 29.34
N ASP A 523 -13.65 -13.98 28.02
CA ASP A 523 -12.83 -14.89 27.23
C ASP A 523 -11.35 -14.50 27.26
N GLY A 524 -11.01 -13.24 27.55
CA GLY A 524 -9.64 -12.76 27.76
C GLY A 524 -8.89 -12.37 26.47
N VAL A 525 -9.53 -11.62 25.56
CA VAL A 525 -8.84 -11.03 24.40
C VAL A 525 -7.90 -9.87 24.81
N ASP A 526 -6.80 -9.66 24.08
CA ASP A 526 -5.89 -8.53 24.32
C ASP A 526 -6.39 -7.22 23.69
N ILE A 527 -7.12 -7.35 22.58
CA ILE A 527 -7.54 -6.27 21.68
C ILE A 527 -8.98 -6.54 21.27
N LEU A 528 -9.80 -5.49 21.23
CA LEU A 528 -11.13 -5.47 20.64
C LEU A 528 -11.15 -4.56 19.41
N SER A 529 -11.48 -5.15 18.25
CA SER A 529 -11.67 -4.46 16.98
C SER A 529 -13.16 -4.31 16.70
N LEU A 530 -13.67 -3.08 16.77
CA LEU A 530 -15.07 -2.73 16.46
C LEU A 530 -15.11 -1.91 15.16
N SER A 531 -15.26 -2.60 14.02
CA SER A 531 -15.47 -1.94 12.73
C SER A 531 -16.91 -1.43 12.56
N ILE A 532 -17.53 -1.00 13.66
CA ILE A 532 -18.95 -0.74 13.87
C ILE A 532 -19.12 0.47 14.79
N GLY A 533 -20.29 1.12 14.75
CA GLY A 533 -20.63 2.24 15.63
C GLY A 533 -22.13 2.52 15.64
N PRO A 534 -22.61 3.38 16.56
CA PRO A 534 -24.00 3.84 16.54
C PRO A 534 -24.28 4.62 15.25
N SER A 535 -25.51 4.51 14.73
CA SER A 535 -25.94 5.21 13.50
C SER A 535 -26.15 6.72 13.69
N SER A 536 -26.14 7.21 14.92
CA SER A 536 -26.33 8.62 15.29
C SER A 536 -25.70 8.95 16.64
N VAL A 537 -25.66 10.24 17.01
CA VAL A 537 -25.22 10.67 18.35
C VAL A 537 -26.24 10.19 19.39
N PRO A 538 -25.84 9.47 20.46
CA PRO A 538 -26.77 8.92 21.44
C PRO A 538 -27.66 9.97 22.12
N SER A 539 -28.97 9.69 22.17
CA SER A 539 -29.96 10.49 22.89
C SER A 539 -29.67 10.54 24.38
N GLY A 540 -29.40 11.73 24.93
CA GLY A 540 -29.20 11.92 26.37
C GLY A 540 -28.37 13.17 26.70
N PRO A 541 -28.09 13.40 28.01
CA PRO A 541 -27.28 14.53 28.46
C PRO A 541 -25.79 14.38 28.12
N SER A 542 -25.32 13.16 27.83
CA SER A 542 -23.96 12.93 27.33
C SER A 542 -23.85 11.71 26.42
N ALA A 543 -23.13 11.86 25.31
CA ALA A 543 -22.75 10.77 24.41
C ALA A 543 -21.90 9.70 25.13
N PHE A 544 -21.02 10.13 26.05
CA PHE A 544 -20.05 9.26 26.74
C PHE A 544 -20.66 8.34 27.81
N LEU A 545 -21.95 8.48 28.16
CA LEU A 545 -22.60 7.76 29.26
C LEU A 545 -23.61 6.69 28.80
N ASN A 546 -23.64 6.37 27.51
CA ASN A 546 -24.45 5.23 27.03
C ASN A 546 -23.79 3.89 27.39
N VAL A 547 -24.57 2.80 27.33
CA VAL A 547 -24.15 1.47 27.81
C VAL A 547 -22.88 0.97 27.13
N LEU A 548 -22.83 1.03 25.80
CA LEU A 548 -21.68 0.56 25.02
C LEU A 548 -20.40 1.36 25.33
N GLU A 549 -20.51 2.69 25.46
CA GLU A 549 -19.37 3.54 25.81
C GLU A 549 -18.84 3.24 27.22
N MET A 550 -19.71 2.96 28.19
CA MET A 550 -19.32 2.56 29.55
C MET A 550 -18.72 1.15 29.61
N GLU A 551 -19.25 0.22 28.82
CA GLU A 551 -18.70 -1.12 28.72
C GLU A 551 -17.31 -1.15 28.09
N LEU A 552 -17.08 -0.36 27.03
CA LEU A 552 -15.75 -0.20 26.42
C LEU A 552 -14.76 0.52 27.36
N LEU A 553 -15.24 1.32 28.33
CA LEU A 553 -14.42 1.81 29.46
C LEU A 553 -14.05 0.67 30.41
N PHE A 554 -14.96 -0.27 30.69
CA PHE A 554 -14.67 -1.44 31.53
C PHE A 554 -13.76 -2.46 30.84
N ALA A 555 -13.88 -2.69 29.53
CA ALA A 555 -12.91 -3.43 28.73
C ALA A 555 -11.51 -2.77 28.80
N THR A 556 -11.46 -1.44 28.64
CA THR A 556 -10.22 -0.66 28.81
C THR A 556 -9.64 -0.79 30.23
N LYS A 557 -10.48 -0.83 31.26
CA LYS A 557 -10.10 -1.05 32.67
C LYS A 557 -9.54 -2.45 32.91
N ALA A 558 -10.07 -3.47 32.24
CA ALA A 558 -9.55 -4.84 32.25
C ALA A 558 -8.19 -4.97 31.52
N GLY A 559 -7.78 -3.95 30.76
CA GLY A 559 -6.50 -3.90 30.05
C GLY A 559 -6.59 -4.27 28.56
N VAL A 560 -7.81 -4.48 28.06
CA VAL A 560 -8.11 -4.77 26.64
C VAL A 560 -8.01 -3.49 25.82
N PHE A 561 -7.26 -3.51 24.72
CA PHE A 561 -7.12 -2.35 23.84
C PHE A 561 -8.31 -2.25 22.88
N VAL A 562 -9.13 -1.20 23.02
CA VAL A 562 -10.30 -0.96 22.17
C VAL A 562 -9.93 -0.04 21.00
N VAL A 563 -10.24 -0.49 19.78
CA VAL A 563 -10.14 0.30 18.54
C VAL A 563 -11.46 0.26 17.78
N GLN A 564 -11.87 1.41 17.25
CA GLN A 564 -13.18 1.57 16.60
C GLN A 564 -13.08 2.43 15.32
N ALA A 565 -13.99 2.16 14.38
CA ALA A 565 -14.20 3.00 13.20
C ALA A 565 -14.64 4.43 13.60
N ALA A 566 -14.08 5.46 12.93
CA ALA A 566 -14.52 6.84 13.14
C ALA A 566 -15.95 7.12 12.64
N GLY A 567 -16.43 6.33 11.67
CA GLY A 567 -17.68 6.53 10.93
C GLY A 567 -17.44 6.86 9.46
N ASN A 568 -18.45 6.66 8.62
CA ASN A 568 -18.39 6.92 7.18
C ASN A 568 -19.29 8.12 6.75
N GLY A 569 -19.55 9.06 7.67
CA GLY A 569 -20.42 10.23 7.47
C GLY A 569 -19.68 11.53 7.10
N GLY A 570 -18.42 11.43 6.66
CA GLY A 570 -17.65 12.57 6.15
C GLY A 570 -18.12 13.04 4.77
N PRO A 571 -17.64 14.20 4.28
CA PRO A 571 -16.58 15.04 4.86
C PRO A 571 -17.08 16.07 5.88
N SER A 572 -18.37 16.04 6.27
CA SER A 572 -18.97 17.00 7.19
C SER A 572 -18.27 17.08 8.55
N SER A 573 -18.14 18.30 9.08
CA SER A 573 -17.66 18.54 10.45
C SER A 573 -18.55 17.85 11.48
N SER A 574 -17.96 17.37 12.57
CA SER A 574 -18.66 16.74 13.70
C SER A 574 -19.50 15.50 13.31
N SER A 575 -19.05 14.75 12.30
CA SER A 575 -19.67 13.51 11.80
C SER A 575 -19.10 12.24 12.47
N ILE A 576 -18.21 12.39 13.45
CA ILE A 576 -17.63 11.28 14.21
C ILE A 576 -18.69 10.55 15.05
N LEU A 577 -18.63 9.20 15.05
CA LEU A 577 -19.59 8.33 15.76
C LEU A 577 -18.90 7.43 16.81
N SER A 578 -17.65 7.75 17.16
CA SER A 578 -16.83 7.04 18.15
C SER A 578 -16.24 8.07 19.12
N PHE A 579 -16.95 8.31 20.23
CA PHE A 579 -16.82 9.53 21.02
C PHE A 579 -15.78 9.41 22.13
N SER A 580 -15.79 8.32 22.90
CA SER A 580 -15.10 8.34 24.19
C SER A 580 -13.57 8.29 24.13
N PRO A 581 -12.87 8.96 25.07
CA PRO A 581 -11.41 9.09 25.04
C PRO A 581 -10.63 7.86 25.51
N TRP A 582 -11.31 6.77 25.90
CA TRP A 582 -10.70 5.45 26.11
C TRP A 582 -10.64 4.61 24.82
N ILE A 583 -11.46 4.94 23.81
CA ILE A 583 -11.49 4.25 22.51
C ILE A 583 -10.46 4.88 21.56
N THR A 584 -9.73 4.05 20.82
CA THR A 584 -8.87 4.49 19.72
C THR A 584 -9.68 4.58 18.42
N SER A 585 -10.16 5.76 18.06
CA SER A 585 -11.01 5.96 16.86
C SER A 585 -10.17 6.21 15.61
N VAL A 586 -10.48 5.52 14.50
CA VAL A 586 -9.61 5.45 13.31
C VAL A 586 -10.23 6.09 12.07
N ALA A 587 -9.53 7.06 11.49
CA ALA A 587 -9.85 7.67 10.20
C ALA A 587 -9.36 6.85 9.00
N ALA A 588 -10.07 6.94 7.88
CA ALA A 588 -9.73 6.27 6.63
C ALA A 588 -8.90 7.16 5.70
N SER A 589 -7.80 6.60 5.18
CA SER A 589 -7.00 7.19 4.12
C SER A 589 -7.11 6.44 2.80
N ILE A 590 -7.04 7.22 1.72
CA ILE A 590 -6.71 6.78 0.37
C ILE A 590 -5.20 6.55 0.33
N ILE A 591 -4.81 5.38 -0.18
CA ILE A 591 -3.41 4.99 -0.41
C ILE A 591 -2.93 5.41 -1.81
N ASP A 592 -1.64 5.24 -2.04
CA ASP A 592 -0.96 5.43 -3.32
C ASP A 592 -1.49 4.50 -4.43
N ARG A 593 -1.85 3.25 -4.10
CA ARG A 593 -2.40 2.29 -5.07
C ARG A 593 -3.77 2.75 -5.59
N LYS A 594 -3.87 2.88 -6.92
CA LYS A 594 -5.11 3.12 -7.66
C LYS A 594 -5.23 2.12 -8.81
N TYR A 595 -6.44 2.00 -9.33
CA TYR A 595 -6.76 1.28 -10.56
C TYR A 595 -7.35 2.28 -11.55
N ASN A 596 -6.96 2.20 -12.83
CA ASN A 596 -7.50 3.08 -13.88
C ASN A 596 -8.24 2.25 -14.92
N ASN A 597 -9.57 2.33 -14.92
CA ASN A 597 -10.37 1.87 -16.04
C ASN A 597 -10.63 3.06 -16.97
N THR A 598 -10.52 2.86 -18.28
CA THR A 598 -10.59 3.94 -19.27
C THR A 598 -11.21 3.42 -20.57
N ILE A 599 -12.11 4.20 -21.14
CA ILE A 599 -12.70 3.97 -22.45
C ILE A 599 -12.15 5.01 -23.45
N ILE A 600 -11.80 4.55 -24.66
CA ILE A 600 -11.40 5.40 -25.78
C ILE A 600 -12.48 5.29 -26.86
N LEU A 601 -13.01 6.44 -27.29
CA LEU A 601 -14.02 6.54 -28.35
C LEU A 601 -13.39 6.52 -29.75
N GLY A 602 -14.20 6.22 -30.76
CA GLY A 602 -13.79 6.22 -32.16
C GLY A 602 -13.41 7.61 -32.71
N ASP A 603 -13.73 8.69 -32.00
CA ASP A 603 -13.28 10.06 -32.30
C ASP A 603 -11.97 10.46 -31.59
N GLY A 604 -11.37 9.54 -30.82
CA GLY A 604 -10.12 9.76 -30.08
C GLY A 604 -10.30 10.35 -28.67
N ARG A 605 -11.51 10.76 -28.25
CA ARG A 605 -11.75 11.15 -26.86
C ARG A 605 -11.61 9.96 -25.92
N SER A 606 -11.14 10.21 -24.70
CA SER A 606 -11.00 9.18 -23.66
C SER A 606 -11.64 9.62 -22.34
N PHE A 607 -12.37 8.72 -21.68
CA PHE A 607 -12.93 8.94 -20.35
C PHE A 607 -12.43 7.88 -19.37
N SER A 608 -12.04 8.31 -18.16
CA SER A 608 -11.76 7.41 -17.05
C SER A 608 -13.04 7.04 -16.31
N GLY A 609 -13.03 5.86 -15.69
CA GLY A 609 -14.12 5.32 -14.89
C GLY A 609 -13.62 4.27 -13.89
N THR A 610 -14.54 3.52 -13.30
CA THR A 610 -14.25 2.53 -12.26
C THR A 610 -14.65 1.10 -12.66
N GLY A 611 -14.34 0.13 -11.79
CA GLY A 611 -14.54 -1.31 -12.02
C GLY A 611 -13.29 -2.01 -12.57
N LEU A 612 -12.94 -3.18 -12.01
CA LEU A 612 -11.77 -3.97 -12.40
C LEU A 612 -12.16 -5.02 -13.45
N ALA A 613 -12.20 -4.59 -14.71
CA ALA A 613 -12.60 -5.41 -15.85
C ALA A 613 -11.43 -5.65 -16.82
N PRO A 614 -11.42 -6.78 -17.57
CA PRO A 614 -10.51 -6.96 -18.70
C PRO A 614 -10.75 -5.91 -19.80
N PRO A 615 -9.75 -5.65 -20.66
CA PRO A 615 -9.94 -4.83 -21.84
C PRO A 615 -10.86 -5.53 -22.84
N THR A 616 -11.52 -4.76 -23.71
CA THR A 616 -12.16 -5.32 -24.92
C THR A 616 -11.13 -6.03 -25.79
N ALA A 617 -11.48 -7.18 -26.36
CA ALA A 617 -10.52 -8.04 -27.05
C ALA A 617 -9.96 -7.40 -28.34
N GLY A 618 -8.63 -7.36 -28.44
CA GLY A 618 -7.92 -6.79 -29.59
C GLY A 618 -7.80 -5.26 -29.57
N GLU A 619 -7.23 -4.72 -30.65
CA GLU A 619 -6.84 -3.29 -30.74
C GLU A 619 -7.91 -2.41 -31.42
N LEU A 620 -8.90 -3.01 -32.10
CA LEU A 620 -9.96 -2.30 -32.82
C LEU A 620 -11.13 -1.92 -31.88
N PRO A 621 -11.72 -0.73 -32.03
CA PRO A 621 -12.88 -0.34 -31.24
C PRO A 621 -14.16 -1.05 -31.71
N TYR A 622 -14.95 -1.55 -30.76
CA TYR A 622 -16.24 -2.20 -30.96
C TYR A 622 -17.33 -1.17 -31.21
N HIS A 623 -18.41 -1.56 -31.91
CA HIS A 623 -19.60 -0.70 -32.03
C HIS A 623 -20.28 -0.53 -30.67
N ILE A 624 -20.88 0.64 -30.43
CA ILE A 624 -21.66 0.93 -29.21
C ILE A 624 -23.16 0.88 -29.55
N ALA A 625 -23.99 0.41 -28.62
CA ALA A 625 -25.45 0.50 -28.69
C ALA A 625 -26.05 0.80 -27.31
N ALA A 626 -27.05 1.67 -27.21
CA ALA A 626 -27.80 1.86 -25.97
C ALA A 626 -28.81 0.72 -25.77
N ALA A 627 -29.01 0.25 -24.54
CA ALA A 627 -29.87 -0.89 -24.24
C ALA A 627 -31.30 -0.75 -24.82
N ALA A 628 -31.91 0.44 -24.72
CA ALA A 628 -33.23 0.73 -25.29
C ALA A 628 -33.30 0.60 -26.83
N ASP A 629 -32.20 0.88 -27.55
CA ASP A 629 -32.14 0.80 -29.02
C ASP A 629 -31.99 -0.63 -29.57
N VAL A 630 -31.72 -1.61 -28.72
CA VAL A 630 -31.42 -3.01 -29.08
C VAL A 630 -32.33 -4.03 -28.41
N SER A 631 -33.44 -3.57 -27.83
CA SER A 631 -34.38 -4.37 -27.05
C SER A 631 -35.77 -4.47 -27.68
N HIS A 632 -36.58 -5.40 -27.17
CA HIS A 632 -37.93 -5.64 -27.66
C HIS A 632 -38.90 -4.49 -27.31
N ARG A 633 -39.77 -4.12 -28.26
CA ARG A 633 -40.70 -2.97 -28.12
C ARG A 633 -41.88 -3.17 -27.18
N ASN A 634 -42.14 -4.39 -26.71
CA ASN A 634 -43.34 -4.73 -25.94
C ASN A 634 -43.08 -4.72 -24.42
N ILE A 635 -42.00 -4.09 -23.97
CA ILE A 635 -41.59 -4.05 -22.56
C ILE A 635 -42.25 -2.83 -21.89
N THR A 636 -42.79 -3.04 -20.69
CA THR A 636 -43.67 -2.07 -20.01
C THR A 636 -42.93 -0.98 -19.25
N SER A 637 -41.66 -1.17 -18.89
CA SER A 637 -40.80 -0.13 -18.30
C SER A 637 -39.57 0.11 -19.18
N ALA A 638 -39.19 1.37 -19.37
CA ALA A 638 -37.92 1.72 -20.00
C ALA A 638 -36.72 1.48 -19.06
N LEU A 639 -36.90 1.69 -17.74
CA LEU A 639 -35.83 1.57 -16.76
C LEU A 639 -35.37 0.11 -16.56
N GLU A 640 -36.29 -0.86 -16.64
CA GLU A 640 -35.98 -2.31 -16.63
C GLU A 640 -35.04 -2.71 -17.79
N VAL A 641 -35.15 -2.02 -18.94
CA VAL A 641 -34.29 -2.24 -20.10
C VAL A 641 -32.96 -1.53 -19.94
N GLU A 642 -32.98 -0.25 -19.55
CA GLU A 642 -31.76 0.56 -19.43
C GLU A 642 -30.82 0.08 -18.33
N SER A 643 -31.35 -0.45 -17.22
CA SER A 643 -30.56 -1.07 -16.15
C SER A 643 -29.87 -2.38 -16.54
N CYS A 644 -30.14 -2.93 -17.74
CA CYS A 644 -29.50 -4.14 -18.30
C CYS A 644 -29.59 -5.41 -17.44
N GLN A 645 -30.58 -5.52 -16.55
CA GLN A 645 -30.69 -6.67 -15.64
C GLN A 645 -31.14 -7.95 -16.36
N HIS A 646 -32.02 -7.85 -17.36
CA HIS A 646 -32.78 -8.97 -17.94
C HIS A 646 -32.32 -9.35 -19.37
N PRO A 647 -31.76 -10.55 -19.62
CA PRO A 647 -31.30 -10.96 -20.96
C PRO A 647 -32.43 -11.15 -21.97
N GLU A 648 -33.62 -11.53 -21.53
CA GLU A 648 -34.83 -11.72 -22.34
C GLU A 648 -35.36 -10.44 -23.01
N HIS A 649 -34.89 -9.27 -22.59
CA HIS A 649 -35.26 -7.99 -23.20
C HIS A 649 -34.50 -7.72 -24.51
N PHE A 650 -33.34 -8.35 -24.72
CA PHE A 650 -32.38 -7.98 -25.76
C PHE A 650 -32.51 -8.76 -27.07
N ILE A 651 -32.52 -8.05 -28.19
CA ILE A 651 -32.52 -8.64 -29.53
C ILE A 651 -31.09 -9.11 -29.86
N LEU A 652 -30.84 -10.41 -29.74
CA LEU A 652 -29.49 -11.03 -29.86
C LEU A 652 -28.71 -10.62 -31.12
N SER A 653 -29.38 -10.43 -32.26
CA SER A 653 -28.74 -9.99 -33.52
C SER A 653 -28.26 -8.53 -33.49
N LEU A 654 -28.85 -7.69 -32.64
CA LEU A 654 -28.47 -6.28 -32.49
C LEU A 654 -27.37 -6.08 -31.43
N VAL A 655 -27.36 -6.85 -30.34
CA VAL A 655 -26.35 -6.73 -29.26
C VAL A 655 -25.01 -7.42 -29.57
N ARG A 656 -25.00 -8.47 -30.40
CA ARG A 656 -23.79 -9.28 -30.62
C ARG A 656 -22.63 -8.44 -31.17
N ASN A 657 -21.45 -8.67 -30.58
CA ASN A 657 -20.20 -7.94 -30.85
C ASN A 657 -20.31 -6.40 -30.68
N LYS A 658 -21.08 -5.92 -29.69
CA LYS A 658 -21.16 -4.50 -29.32
C LYS A 658 -20.87 -4.27 -27.83
N LEU A 659 -20.49 -3.05 -27.50
CA LEU A 659 -20.55 -2.51 -26.14
C LEU A 659 -21.95 -1.97 -25.89
N ILE A 660 -22.62 -2.44 -24.85
CA ILE A 660 -23.96 -1.97 -24.50
C ILE A 660 -23.87 -0.85 -23.46
N ILE A 661 -24.51 0.30 -23.72
CA ILE A 661 -24.69 1.35 -22.71
C ILE A 661 -25.88 0.96 -21.84
N CYS A 662 -25.65 0.94 -20.54
CA CYS A 662 -26.62 0.69 -19.48
C CYS A 662 -26.66 1.89 -18.54
N THR A 663 -27.82 2.22 -18.00
CA THR A 663 -28.03 3.33 -17.06
C THR A 663 -27.97 2.81 -15.63
N TYR A 664 -27.24 3.51 -14.75
CA TYR A 664 -27.30 3.29 -13.30
C TYR A 664 -28.56 4.00 -12.78
N THR A 665 -29.63 3.23 -12.64
CA THR A 665 -30.97 3.66 -12.18
C THR A 665 -31.12 3.54 -10.66
N PHE A 666 -32.24 4.04 -10.12
CA PHE A 666 -32.54 4.05 -8.68
C PHE A 666 -32.60 2.62 -8.09
N ASP A 667 -32.97 1.68 -8.94
CA ASP A 667 -33.05 0.24 -8.71
C ASP A 667 -31.71 -0.36 -8.20
N PHE A 668 -30.55 0.25 -8.53
CA PHE A 668 -29.24 -0.18 -8.03
C PHE A 668 -28.97 0.25 -6.57
N GLU A 669 -29.70 1.24 -6.07
CA GLU A 669 -29.64 1.69 -4.68
C GLU A 669 -30.67 0.98 -3.80
N TYR A 670 -31.90 0.75 -4.31
CA TYR A 670 -33.06 0.32 -3.50
C TYR A 670 -33.75 -0.99 -3.92
N GLU A 671 -33.42 -1.59 -5.08
CA GLU A 671 -34.06 -2.82 -5.56
C GLU A 671 -33.06 -3.96 -5.87
N ALA A 672 -33.47 -4.94 -6.68
CA ALA A 672 -32.70 -6.14 -7.01
C ALA A 672 -31.62 -5.94 -8.09
N ALA A 673 -31.44 -4.71 -8.60
CA ALA A 673 -30.50 -4.46 -9.68
C ALA A 673 -29.05 -4.54 -9.21
N SER A 674 -28.19 -5.23 -9.97
CA SER A 674 -26.77 -5.32 -9.66
C SER A 674 -25.91 -5.31 -10.92
N ILE A 675 -24.71 -4.74 -10.81
CA ILE A 675 -23.72 -4.73 -11.90
C ILE A 675 -23.18 -6.15 -12.16
N ALA A 676 -23.28 -7.06 -11.17
CA ALA A 676 -23.01 -8.49 -11.34
C ALA A 676 -24.06 -9.17 -12.25
N ALA A 677 -25.35 -8.82 -12.11
CA ALA A 677 -26.40 -9.25 -13.01
C ALA A 677 -26.24 -8.63 -14.42
N VAL A 678 -25.85 -7.35 -14.54
CA VAL A 678 -25.47 -6.76 -15.85
C VAL A 678 -24.37 -7.59 -16.52
N ALA A 679 -23.28 -7.92 -15.80
CA ALA A 679 -22.19 -8.71 -16.36
C ALA A 679 -22.66 -10.11 -16.85
N ASN A 680 -23.54 -10.77 -16.08
CA ASN A 680 -24.15 -12.05 -16.42
C ASN A 680 -25.05 -11.95 -17.67
N THR A 681 -25.89 -10.91 -17.74
CA THR A 681 -26.77 -10.62 -18.88
C THR A 681 -25.98 -10.33 -20.16
N ILE A 682 -24.95 -9.49 -20.06
CA ILE A 682 -24.05 -9.15 -21.18
C ILE A 682 -23.31 -10.38 -21.71
N GLN A 683 -22.91 -11.30 -20.83
CA GLN A 683 -22.33 -12.59 -21.20
C GLN A 683 -23.36 -13.50 -21.92
N LYS A 684 -24.57 -13.64 -21.37
CA LYS A 684 -25.66 -14.45 -21.95
C LYS A 684 -26.09 -14.00 -23.34
N ILE A 685 -26.18 -12.68 -23.57
CA ILE A 685 -26.64 -12.13 -24.86
C ILE A 685 -25.52 -12.04 -25.92
N GLY A 686 -24.28 -12.40 -25.58
CA GLY A 686 -23.15 -12.42 -26.50
C GLY A 686 -22.65 -11.04 -26.93
N ALA A 687 -22.82 -10.03 -26.08
CA ALA A 687 -22.23 -8.71 -26.27
C ALA A 687 -20.71 -8.73 -25.95
N ALA A 688 -19.96 -7.73 -26.44
CA ALA A 688 -18.52 -7.63 -26.23
C ALA A 688 -18.14 -7.02 -24.87
N GLY A 689 -19.11 -6.44 -24.18
CA GLY A 689 -18.92 -5.74 -22.92
C GLY A 689 -20.03 -4.71 -22.66
N PHE A 690 -19.89 -3.94 -21.59
CA PHE A 690 -20.86 -2.92 -21.22
C PHE A 690 -20.24 -1.62 -20.69
N ILE A 691 -21.03 -0.56 -20.70
CA ILE A 691 -20.67 0.77 -20.21
C ILE A 691 -21.80 1.23 -19.31
N ILE A 692 -21.54 1.45 -18.03
CA ILE A 692 -22.53 2.05 -17.12
C ILE A 692 -22.37 3.56 -17.13
N THR A 693 -23.44 4.28 -17.51
CA THR A 693 -23.56 5.73 -17.32
C THR A 693 -24.45 6.05 -16.13
N MET A 694 -24.15 7.13 -15.41
CA MET A 694 -25.01 7.62 -14.34
C MET A 694 -26.24 8.33 -14.92
N ASP A 695 -27.41 8.07 -14.34
CA ASP A 695 -28.65 8.81 -14.61
C ASP A 695 -28.50 10.28 -14.11
N PRO A 696 -28.92 11.30 -14.88
CA PRO A 696 -28.84 12.70 -14.44
C PRO A 696 -29.71 13.07 -13.24
N ASP A 697 -30.80 12.34 -12.97
CA ASP A 697 -31.68 12.59 -11.82
C ASP A 697 -31.15 11.89 -10.54
N ILE A 698 -30.13 11.04 -10.67
CA ILE A 698 -29.46 10.34 -9.56
C ILE A 698 -28.11 11.02 -9.30
N GLY A 699 -28.03 11.77 -8.20
CA GLY A 699 -26.84 12.53 -7.82
C GLY A 699 -25.59 11.66 -7.75
N SER A 700 -24.49 12.11 -8.36
CA SER A 700 -23.29 11.30 -8.64
C SER A 700 -22.41 10.97 -7.42
N GLU A 701 -22.96 10.88 -6.21
CA GLU A 701 -22.19 10.78 -4.97
C GLU A 701 -21.96 9.34 -4.49
N GLN A 702 -22.80 8.36 -4.83
CA GLN A 702 -22.76 7.01 -4.23
C GLN A 702 -22.88 5.84 -5.21
N VAL A 703 -21.91 5.70 -6.12
CA VAL A 703 -21.49 4.34 -6.50
C VAL A 703 -20.93 3.67 -5.23
N LYS A 704 -21.52 2.55 -4.80
CA LYS A 704 -21.20 1.85 -3.54
C LYS A 704 -19.68 1.70 -3.33
N SER A 705 -19.22 1.83 -2.08
CA SER A 705 -17.80 1.86 -1.69
C SER A 705 -17.00 0.57 -2.00
N THR A 706 -17.68 -0.48 -2.44
CA THR A 706 -17.13 -1.73 -3.00
C THR A 706 -16.63 -1.53 -4.44
N THR A 707 -15.33 -1.72 -4.67
CA THR A 707 -14.78 -1.75 -6.03
C THR A 707 -14.92 -3.15 -6.63
N MET A 708 -15.79 -3.29 -7.63
CA MET A 708 -16.12 -4.58 -8.23
C MET A 708 -15.02 -5.13 -9.17
N THR A 709 -14.92 -6.46 -9.25
CA THR A 709 -14.23 -7.16 -10.34
C THR A 709 -15.24 -7.73 -11.34
N MET A 710 -14.85 -7.85 -12.61
CA MET A 710 -15.75 -8.25 -13.69
C MET A 710 -15.05 -9.25 -14.63
N GLN A 711 -15.78 -10.27 -15.09
CA GLN A 711 -15.26 -11.28 -16.03
C GLN A 711 -15.36 -10.83 -17.50
N VAL A 712 -16.28 -9.91 -17.81
CA VAL A 712 -16.47 -9.33 -19.15
C VAL A 712 -15.88 -7.92 -19.21
N SER A 713 -15.53 -7.45 -20.41
CA SER A 713 -15.04 -6.09 -20.64
C SER A 713 -16.08 -5.06 -20.22
N ALA A 714 -15.73 -4.12 -19.34
CA ALA A 714 -16.71 -3.22 -18.75
C ALA A 714 -16.08 -1.95 -18.16
N ILE A 715 -16.86 -0.88 -18.03
CA ILE A 715 -16.46 0.36 -17.35
C ILE A 715 -17.67 1.06 -16.73
N ILE A 716 -17.50 1.66 -15.54
CA ILE A 716 -18.50 2.50 -14.89
C ILE A 716 -18.06 3.96 -15.00
N LEU A 717 -18.80 4.79 -15.75
CA LEU A 717 -18.54 6.23 -15.87
C LEU A 717 -19.24 6.99 -14.74
N ASN A 718 -18.72 6.85 -13.51
CA ASN A 718 -19.20 7.49 -12.28
C ASN A 718 -19.03 9.03 -12.23
N ASN A 719 -19.00 9.68 -13.39
CA ASN A 719 -18.85 11.11 -13.56
C ASN A 719 -19.88 11.60 -14.59
N MET A 720 -20.76 12.52 -14.19
CA MET A 720 -21.86 13.01 -15.03
C MET A 720 -21.41 13.66 -16.34
N GLN A 721 -20.26 14.35 -16.34
CA GLN A 721 -19.72 14.99 -17.54
C GLN A 721 -19.23 13.95 -18.55
N SER A 722 -18.62 12.87 -18.08
CA SER A 722 -18.18 11.73 -18.91
C SER A 722 -19.37 10.92 -19.43
N SER A 723 -20.37 10.66 -18.58
CA SER A 723 -21.62 10.01 -18.98
C SER A 723 -22.36 10.81 -20.05
N ARG A 724 -22.55 12.12 -19.85
CA ARG A 724 -23.19 13.01 -20.84
C ARG A 724 -22.40 13.06 -22.16
N ALA A 725 -21.09 13.22 -22.11
CA ALA A 725 -20.26 13.27 -23.32
C ALA A 725 -20.23 11.95 -24.12
N LEU A 726 -20.41 10.79 -23.45
CA LEU A 726 -20.65 9.51 -24.12
C LEU A 726 -22.01 9.46 -24.80
N TRP A 727 -23.08 9.91 -24.13
CA TRP A 727 -24.43 9.95 -24.71
C TRP A 727 -24.54 10.91 -25.91
N GLU A 728 -23.85 12.06 -25.87
CA GLU A 728 -23.69 12.97 -27.00
C GLU A 728 -22.96 12.30 -28.17
N TYR A 729 -21.86 11.58 -27.91
CA TYR A 729 -21.15 10.80 -28.93
C TYR A 729 -22.03 9.70 -29.55
N TYR A 730 -22.72 8.93 -28.70
CA TYR A 730 -23.58 7.83 -29.13
C TYR A 730 -24.72 8.33 -30.03
N ASN A 731 -25.46 9.35 -29.59
CA ASN A 731 -26.62 9.85 -30.34
C ASN A 731 -26.21 10.54 -31.65
N SER A 732 -25.11 11.30 -31.67
CA SER A 732 -24.58 11.90 -32.91
C SER A 732 -24.05 10.87 -33.93
N ASN A 733 -23.77 9.64 -33.49
CA ASN A 733 -23.28 8.54 -34.33
C ASN A 733 -24.27 7.36 -34.41
N THR A 734 -25.56 7.60 -34.16
CA THR A 734 -26.63 6.60 -34.30
C THR A 734 -27.60 7.01 -35.39
N ILE A 735 -27.69 6.22 -36.45
CA ILE A 735 -28.60 6.45 -37.57
C ILE A 735 -30.00 6.04 -37.12
N ARG A 736 -30.93 7.00 -37.07
CA ARG A 736 -32.32 6.77 -36.66
C ARG A 736 -33.28 6.89 -37.85
N SER A 737 -34.37 6.14 -37.81
CA SER A 737 -35.49 6.26 -38.77
C SER A 737 -36.36 7.49 -38.47
N ASN A 738 -37.31 7.79 -39.36
CA ASN A 738 -38.35 8.80 -39.14
C ASN A 738 -39.25 8.51 -37.92
N SER A 739 -39.20 7.28 -37.35
CA SER A 739 -39.89 6.89 -36.11
C SER A 739 -38.94 6.80 -34.90
N GLY A 740 -37.75 7.42 -34.98
CA GLY A 740 -36.75 7.48 -33.90
C GLY A 740 -35.94 6.19 -33.68
N GLN A 741 -36.31 5.08 -34.32
CA GLN A 741 -35.66 3.78 -34.15
C GLN A 741 -34.23 3.79 -34.67
N ALA A 742 -33.27 3.34 -33.87
CA ALA A 742 -31.92 3.05 -34.36
C ALA A 742 -31.95 1.97 -35.46
N VAL A 743 -31.43 2.31 -36.64
CA VAL A 743 -31.26 1.43 -37.80
C VAL A 743 -29.78 1.21 -38.16
N GLY A 744 -28.87 1.98 -37.56
CA GLY A 744 -27.42 1.80 -37.73
C GLY A 744 -26.61 2.40 -36.58
N PHE A 745 -25.63 1.66 -36.09
CA PHE A 745 -24.78 2.02 -34.95
C PHE A 745 -23.38 2.38 -35.44
N ALA A 746 -23.09 3.65 -35.71
CA ALA A 746 -21.77 4.07 -36.19
C ALA A 746 -20.78 4.38 -35.05
N ALA A 747 -21.29 4.72 -33.86
CA ALA A 747 -20.50 4.94 -32.65
C ALA A 747 -19.58 3.75 -32.33
N ARG A 748 -18.31 4.01 -31.99
CA ARG A 748 -17.34 2.96 -31.59
C ARG A 748 -16.58 3.32 -30.33
N ALA A 749 -16.16 2.32 -29.55
CA ALA A 749 -15.22 2.49 -28.45
C ALA A 749 -14.41 1.22 -28.12
N ARG A 750 -13.31 1.40 -27.37
CA ARG A 750 -12.45 0.35 -26.84
C ARG A 750 -12.23 0.58 -25.35
N ILE A 751 -12.39 -0.46 -24.52
CA ILE A 751 -12.15 -0.40 -23.07
C ILE A 751 -10.74 -0.93 -22.79
N LEU A 752 -9.99 -0.23 -21.95
CA LEU A 752 -8.63 -0.59 -21.52
C LEU A 752 -8.67 -1.57 -20.32
N ASP A 753 -7.50 -2.06 -19.89
CA ASP A 753 -7.41 -3.02 -18.79
C ASP A 753 -7.55 -2.33 -17.42
N GLY A 754 -8.78 -2.33 -16.88
CA GLY A 754 -9.08 -1.75 -15.57
C GLY A 754 -8.46 -2.50 -14.38
N ARG A 755 -7.85 -3.67 -14.59
CA ARG A 755 -7.28 -4.51 -13.51
C ARG A 755 -5.85 -4.13 -13.15
N GLN A 756 -5.16 -3.36 -14.00
CA GLN A 756 -3.78 -2.97 -13.73
C GLN A 756 -3.72 -1.88 -12.64
N ALA A 757 -3.01 -2.18 -11.55
CA ALA A 757 -2.73 -1.22 -10.50
C ALA A 757 -1.61 -0.24 -10.92
N PHE A 758 -1.72 1.01 -10.52
CA PHE A 758 -0.66 2.02 -10.57
C PHE A 758 -0.53 2.71 -9.21
N PHE A 759 0.60 3.37 -8.96
CA PHE A 759 0.92 3.96 -7.66
C PHE A 759 1.19 5.47 -7.79
N THR A 760 0.60 6.28 -6.91
CA THR A 760 0.74 7.75 -6.93
C THR A 760 1.47 8.27 -5.70
N GLY A 761 2.49 9.12 -5.88
CA GLY A 761 3.32 9.63 -4.77
C GLY A 761 2.60 10.54 -3.75
N GLN A 762 1.40 11.05 -4.08
CA GLN A 762 0.59 11.88 -3.20
C GLN A 762 -0.35 11.00 -2.34
N ALA A 763 0.18 10.37 -1.31
CA ALA A 763 -0.57 9.57 -0.34
C ALA A 763 0.15 9.50 1.02
N PRO A 764 -0.57 9.38 2.16
CA PRO A 764 -2.02 9.27 2.26
C PRO A 764 -2.78 10.60 2.06
N ILE A 765 -4.04 10.47 1.61
CA ILE A 765 -5.05 11.54 1.59
C ILE A 765 -6.23 11.08 2.47
N VAL A 766 -6.82 11.96 3.30
CA VAL A 766 -8.02 11.62 4.08
C VAL A 766 -9.19 11.39 3.13
N ALA A 767 -9.85 10.23 3.20
CA ALA A 767 -10.96 9.89 2.31
C ALA A 767 -12.19 10.79 2.57
N SER A 768 -12.96 11.12 1.53
CA SER A 768 -14.15 11.98 1.64
C SER A 768 -15.11 11.49 2.72
N TYR A 769 -15.53 10.22 2.60
CA TYR A 769 -16.46 9.55 3.51
C TYR A 769 -15.95 9.42 4.96
N SER A 770 -14.64 9.53 5.24
CA SER A 770 -14.13 9.35 6.61
C SER A 770 -14.74 10.40 7.51
N SER A 771 -15.46 10.01 8.57
CA SER A 771 -16.04 10.94 9.53
C SER A 771 -14.99 11.84 10.18
N ARG A 772 -15.38 13.09 10.44
CA ARG A 772 -14.51 14.18 10.92
C ARG A 772 -14.93 14.67 12.31
N GLY A 773 -13.96 15.14 13.09
CA GLY A 773 -14.22 15.91 14.31
C GLY A 773 -14.74 17.33 14.03
N PRO A 774 -14.84 18.21 15.05
CA PRO A 774 -14.56 17.96 16.46
C PRO A 774 -15.48 16.89 17.07
N ASP A 775 -15.04 16.33 18.19
CA ASP A 775 -15.85 15.42 19.01
C ASP A 775 -17.03 16.16 19.68
N VAL A 776 -18.12 15.44 19.95
CA VAL A 776 -19.35 15.99 20.54
C VAL A 776 -19.69 15.34 21.87
N ASN A 777 -20.02 16.15 22.89
CA ASN A 777 -20.31 15.63 24.23
C ASN A 777 -21.76 15.16 24.41
N ASN A 778 -22.71 15.56 23.55
CA ASN A 778 -24.14 15.25 23.63
C ASN A 778 -24.88 15.47 22.29
N ALA A 779 -26.17 15.08 22.25
CA ALA A 779 -27.03 15.20 21.07
C ALA A 779 -27.34 16.64 20.61
N LEU A 780 -26.93 17.68 21.36
CA LEU A 780 -27.02 19.09 20.93
C LEU A 780 -25.77 19.55 20.15
N LEU A 781 -24.87 18.60 19.79
CA LEU A 781 -23.62 18.83 19.06
C LEU A 781 -22.68 19.86 19.73
N GLN A 782 -22.81 20.01 21.04
CA GLN A 782 -21.84 20.75 21.85
C GLN A 782 -20.48 20.01 21.79
N THR A 783 -19.38 20.75 21.67
CA THR A 783 -18.07 20.18 21.32
C THR A 783 -17.22 19.83 22.54
N ALA A 784 -16.62 18.64 22.52
CA ALA A 784 -15.84 18.09 23.62
C ALA A 784 -14.37 18.53 23.61
N ASP A 785 -13.75 18.49 24.79
CA ASP A 785 -12.33 18.78 25.05
C ASP A 785 -11.41 17.59 24.65
N VAL A 786 -11.80 16.83 23.62
CA VAL A 786 -11.16 15.58 23.15
C VAL A 786 -10.79 15.71 21.68
N LEU A 787 -9.66 15.12 21.26
CA LEU A 787 -9.34 14.99 19.85
C LEU A 787 -9.91 13.68 19.30
N LYS A 788 -10.86 13.81 18.36
CA LYS A 788 -11.31 12.72 17.48
C LYS A 788 -11.18 13.15 16.02
N PRO A 789 -10.85 12.23 15.10
CA PRO A 789 -10.38 10.85 15.35
C PRO A 789 -9.02 10.83 16.08
N ASN A 790 -8.54 9.66 16.51
CA ASN A 790 -7.26 9.56 17.23
C ASN A 790 -6.06 9.44 16.27
N VAL A 791 -6.21 8.65 15.20
CA VAL A 791 -5.17 8.32 14.21
C VAL A 791 -5.82 7.96 12.87
N MET A 792 -5.06 7.99 11.78
CA MET A 792 -5.51 7.60 10.45
C MET A 792 -4.75 6.37 9.93
N ALA A 793 -5.44 5.47 9.23
CA ALA A 793 -4.87 4.26 8.62
C ALA A 793 -5.43 4.00 7.21
N PRO A 794 -4.84 3.09 6.41
CA PRO A 794 -5.35 2.74 5.08
C PRO A 794 -6.81 2.26 5.15
N GLY A 795 -7.71 2.91 4.42
CA GLY A 795 -9.14 2.61 4.50
C GLY A 795 -9.86 2.56 3.16
N SER A 796 -9.33 3.14 2.08
CA SER A 796 -9.94 3.05 0.74
C SER A 796 -9.29 1.97 -0.13
N SER A 797 -10.09 1.23 -0.88
CA SER A 797 -9.66 0.18 -1.82
C SER A 797 -8.70 -0.84 -1.15
N ILE A 798 -9.18 -1.49 -0.10
CA ILE A 798 -8.46 -2.51 0.67
C ILE A 798 -8.84 -3.92 0.19
N TRP A 799 -7.84 -4.70 -0.24
CA TRP A 799 -8.00 -6.11 -0.62
C TRP A 799 -7.85 -7.00 0.60
N ALA A 800 -8.94 -7.67 0.99
CA ALA A 800 -8.93 -8.68 2.04
C ALA A 800 -9.95 -9.80 1.75
N ALA A 801 -10.02 -10.80 2.63
CA ALA A 801 -10.90 -11.95 2.47
C ALA A 801 -12.38 -11.55 2.40
N TRP A 802 -13.18 -12.38 1.76
CA TRP A 802 -14.64 -12.25 1.68
C TRP A 802 -15.31 -13.63 1.83
N SER A 803 -16.61 -13.63 2.15
CA SER A 803 -17.41 -14.85 2.13
C SER A 803 -17.99 -15.04 0.72
N PRO A 804 -17.68 -16.13 -0.01
CA PRO A 804 -18.32 -16.37 -1.30
C PRO A 804 -19.84 -16.61 -1.17
N ASN A 805 -20.27 -17.04 0.03
CA ASN A 805 -21.68 -17.19 0.40
C ASN A 805 -22.29 -15.86 0.93
N SER A 806 -21.65 -14.73 0.69
CA SER A 806 -22.12 -13.39 1.08
C SER A 806 -23.48 -13.05 0.47
N GLU A 807 -24.44 -12.72 1.34
CA GLU A 807 -25.68 -12.02 1.02
C GLU A 807 -25.60 -10.50 1.35
N GLY A 808 -24.50 -10.04 1.97
CA GLY A 808 -24.32 -8.63 2.40
C GLY A 808 -24.09 -7.64 1.26
N ASP A 809 -23.34 -8.01 0.22
CA ASP A 809 -23.21 -7.20 -1.00
C ASP A 809 -23.28 -8.07 -2.28
N ALA A 810 -24.41 -7.97 -2.98
CA ALA A 810 -24.66 -8.66 -4.25
C ALA A 810 -23.62 -8.34 -5.34
N SER A 811 -22.90 -7.22 -5.21
CA SER A 811 -21.82 -6.80 -6.13
C SER A 811 -20.59 -7.70 -6.07
N ILE A 812 -20.39 -8.43 -4.98
CA ILE A 812 -19.19 -9.27 -4.69
C ILE A 812 -19.54 -10.68 -4.21
N LYS A 813 -20.82 -11.06 -4.30
CA LYS A 813 -21.29 -12.44 -4.09
C LYS A 813 -20.50 -13.44 -4.95
N GLY A 814 -20.19 -14.61 -4.38
CA GLY A 814 -19.36 -15.64 -5.01
C GLY A 814 -17.86 -15.36 -5.03
N GLN A 815 -17.37 -14.20 -4.57
CA GLN A 815 -15.93 -13.91 -4.50
C GLN A 815 -15.32 -14.31 -3.15
N ASN A 816 -14.10 -14.84 -3.17
CA ASN A 816 -13.30 -15.11 -1.96
C ASN A 816 -12.54 -13.87 -1.44
N PHE A 817 -12.45 -12.82 -2.25
CA PHE A 817 -11.76 -11.57 -1.92
C PHE A 817 -12.55 -10.38 -2.42
N ALA A 818 -12.54 -9.29 -1.65
CA ALA A 818 -13.22 -8.05 -1.98
C ALA A 818 -12.31 -6.82 -1.81
N LEU A 819 -12.54 -5.81 -2.66
CA LEU A 819 -11.82 -4.54 -2.67
C LEU A 819 -12.72 -3.43 -2.11
N VAL A 820 -12.78 -3.33 -0.78
CA VAL A 820 -13.77 -2.51 -0.05
C VAL A 820 -13.14 -1.23 0.50
N SER A 821 -13.95 -0.20 0.70
CA SER A 821 -13.53 1.09 1.28
C SER A 821 -14.37 1.45 2.51
N GLY A 822 -13.74 1.87 3.60
CA GLY A 822 -14.42 2.31 4.81
C GLY A 822 -13.48 2.60 5.98
N THR A 823 -13.94 3.34 7.00
CA THR A 823 -13.25 3.38 8.31
C THR A 823 -13.26 2.02 9.00
N SER A 824 -14.22 1.16 8.65
CA SER A 824 -14.24 -0.27 8.94
C SER A 824 -13.01 -1.04 8.46
N MET A 825 -12.36 -0.61 7.37
CA MET A 825 -11.11 -1.23 6.88
C MET A 825 -9.86 -0.57 7.49
N ALA A 826 -9.95 0.69 7.90
CA ALA A 826 -8.87 1.37 8.63
C ALA A 826 -8.69 0.86 10.07
N THR A 827 -9.80 0.52 10.74
CA THR A 827 -9.86 -0.04 12.10
C THR A 827 -8.98 -1.29 12.30
N PRO A 828 -9.11 -2.37 11.50
CA PRO A 828 -8.30 -3.58 11.64
C PRO A 828 -6.81 -3.38 11.32
N HIS A 829 -6.42 -2.39 10.50
CA HIS A 829 -5.01 -2.02 10.37
C HIS A 829 -4.43 -1.59 11.73
N ILE A 830 -5.17 -0.78 12.49
CA ILE A 830 -4.77 -0.35 13.83
C ILE A 830 -4.88 -1.50 14.85
N ALA A 831 -5.88 -2.38 14.75
CA ALA A 831 -5.96 -3.59 15.59
C ALA A 831 -4.73 -4.50 15.40
N GLY A 832 -4.34 -4.76 14.16
CA GLY A 832 -3.15 -5.55 13.85
C GLY A 832 -1.86 -4.86 14.32
N VAL A 833 -1.70 -3.54 14.10
CA VAL A 833 -0.54 -2.80 14.61
C VAL A 833 -0.52 -2.75 16.15
N ALA A 834 -1.67 -2.72 16.82
CA ALA A 834 -1.75 -2.87 18.27
C ALA A 834 -1.23 -4.23 18.73
N ALA A 835 -1.48 -5.32 17.98
CA ALA A 835 -0.94 -6.64 18.30
C ALA A 835 0.58 -6.70 18.18
N LEU A 836 1.17 -6.03 17.17
CA LEU A 836 2.63 -5.89 17.05
C LEU A 836 3.23 -5.13 18.25
N ILE A 837 2.58 -4.04 18.67
CA ILE A 837 2.99 -3.25 19.85
C ILE A 837 2.81 -4.06 21.14
N LYS A 838 1.71 -4.81 21.29
CA LYS A 838 1.42 -5.66 22.46
C LYS A 838 2.40 -6.82 22.56
N GLN A 839 2.75 -7.47 21.45
CA GLN A 839 3.80 -8.49 21.42
C GLN A 839 5.16 -7.93 21.88
N LYS A 840 5.50 -6.71 21.43
CA LYS A 840 6.75 -6.05 21.85
C LYS A 840 6.73 -5.58 23.30
N HIS A 841 5.56 -5.17 23.80
CA HIS A 841 5.36 -4.57 25.12
C HIS A 841 4.13 -5.16 25.85
N PRO A 842 4.15 -6.44 26.28
CA PRO A 842 2.93 -7.12 26.77
C PRO A 842 2.24 -6.47 27.98
N ARG A 843 2.99 -5.71 28.77
CA ARG A 843 2.52 -5.02 29.99
C ARG A 843 2.03 -3.57 29.74
N TRP A 844 1.95 -3.11 28.48
CA TRP A 844 1.37 -1.80 28.19
C TRP A 844 -0.15 -1.81 28.35
N SER A 845 -0.67 -0.75 28.97
CA SER A 845 -2.09 -0.44 29.04
C SER A 845 -2.64 0.01 27.68
N PRO A 846 -3.96 -0.05 27.44
CA PRO A 846 -4.57 0.47 26.22
C PRO A 846 -4.13 1.89 25.88
N ALA A 847 -4.20 2.81 26.85
CA ALA A 847 -3.77 4.21 26.68
C ALA A 847 -2.28 4.36 26.30
N ALA A 848 -1.40 3.44 26.72
CA ALA A 848 0.00 3.45 26.32
C ALA A 848 0.16 3.05 24.84
N ILE A 849 -0.61 2.08 24.36
CA ILE A 849 -0.65 1.65 22.96
C ILE A 849 -1.22 2.77 22.08
N THR A 850 -2.38 3.35 22.46
CA THR A 850 -2.97 4.51 21.79
C THR A 850 -1.98 5.68 21.72
N SER A 851 -1.30 5.98 22.82
CA SER A 851 -0.30 7.04 22.85
C SER A 851 0.89 6.75 21.94
N ALA A 852 1.40 5.52 21.90
CA ALA A 852 2.55 5.17 21.06
C ALA A 852 2.25 5.35 19.57
N MET A 853 1.04 4.98 19.15
CA MET A 853 0.51 5.26 17.81
C MET A 853 0.39 6.76 17.55
N MET A 854 -0.28 7.50 18.43
CA MET A 854 -0.53 8.93 18.24
C MET A 854 0.76 9.76 18.18
N VAL A 855 1.72 9.57 19.10
CA VAL A 855 2.90 10.44 19.17
C VAL A 855 3.92 10.21 18.06
N THR A 856 3.79 9.09 17.33
CA THR A 856 4.71 8.69 16.25
C THR A 856 4.11 8.83 14.85
N ALA A 857 2.80 9.15 14.77
CA ALA A 857 2.09 9.39 13.52
C ALA A 857 2.69 10.53 12.68
N SER A 858 2.44 10.49 11.37
CA SER A 858 2.86 11.49 10.41
C SER A 858 1.70 12.43 10.06
N ALA A 859 1.92 13.75 10.20
CA ALA A 859 1.04 14.78 9.62
C ALA A 859 1.39 15.09 8.14
N PHE A 860 2.32 14.31 7.55
CA PHE A 860 2.87 14.48 6.21
C PHE A 860 2.67 13.21 5.37
N ASP A 861 2.50 13.41 4.07
CA ASP A 861 2.41 12.36 3.06
C ASP A 861 3.80 11.78 2.70
N HIS A 862 3.84 10.78 1.83
CA HIS A 862 5.09 10.14 1.41
C HIS A 862 6.00 11.02 0.51
N SER A 863 5.51 12.18 0.04
CA SER A 863 6.35 13.22 -0.59
C SER A 863 6.98 14.18 0.43
N GLY A 864 6.56 14.12 1.70
CA GLY A 864 6.91 15.08 2.75
C GLY A 864 6.01 16.33 2.77
N SER A 865 4.95 16.37 1.95
CA SER A 865 3.96 17.44 1.94
C SER A 865 2.95 17.26 3.09
N PRO A 866 2.29 18.31 3.61
CA PRO A 866 1.21 18.14 4.56
C PRO A 866 0.08 17.26 3.99
N ILE A 867 -0.48 16.37 4.80
CA ILE A 867 -1.59 15.50 4.38
C ILE A 867 -2.76 16.37 3.88
N LEU A 868 -3.37 15.96 2.76
CA LEU A 868 -4.59 16.58 2.23
C LEU A 868 -5.81 15.76 2.62
N ALA A 869 -6.97 16.41 2.68
CA ALA A 869 -8.27 15.80 2.85
C ALA A 869 -9.10 15.98 1.59
N GLN A 870 -9.79 14.92 1.18
CA GLN A 870 -10.80 15.00 0.14
C GLN A 870 -12.08 15.62 0.73
N LEU A 871 -12.58 16.63 0.03
CA LEU A 871 -13.91 17.21 0.15
C LEU A 871 -14.70 16.87 -1.13
N THR A 872 -16.00 17.16 -1.16
CA THR A 872 -16.94 16.73 -2.22
C THR A 872 -16.46 17.01 -3.65
N HIS A 873 -15.79 18.14 -3.89
CA HIS A 873 -15.34 18.54 -5.24
C HIS A 873 -13.86 18.97 -5.31
N GLN A 874 -13.08 18.86 -4.23
CA GLN A 874 -11.69 19.34 -4.19
C GLN A 874 -10.85 18.67 -3.09
N LEU A 875 -9.53 18.80 -3.17
CA LEU A 875 -8.61 18.53 -2.06
C LEU A 875 -8.36 19.82 -1.26
N ALA A 876 -8.27 19.71 0.06
CA ALA A 876 -7.90 20.80 0.97
C ALA A 876 -6.80 20.33 1.95
N PRO A 877 -6.01 21.24 2.57
CA PRO A 877 -5.09 20.86 3.64
C PRO A 877 -5.84 20.22 4.81
N ALA A 878 -5.43 19.01 5.22
CA ALA A 878 -6.10 18.29 6.30
C ALA A 878 -5.71 18.83 7.68
N THR A 879 -6.62 18.66 8.63
CA THR A 879 -6.50 19.11 10.03
C THR A 879 -6.45 17.91 10.99
N PRO A 880 -6.08 18.13 12.26
CA PRO A 880 -6.25 17.14 13.31
C PRO A 880 -7.67 16.58 13.51
N PHE A 881 -8.73 17.25 13.01
CA PHE A 881 -10.08 16.66 13.02
C PHE A 881 -10.36 15.74 11.82
N ASP A 882 -9.47 15.69 10.84
CA ASP A 882 -9.57 14.80 9.69
C ASP A 882 -8.71 13.53 9.89
N PHE A 883 -7.51 13.66 10.47
CA PHE A 883 -6.56 12.56 10.66
C PHE A 883 -6.15 12.26 12.12
N GLY A 884 -6.66 13.01 13.11
CA GLY A 884 -6.24 12.89 14.50
C GLY A 884 -4.81 13.37 14.73
N ALA A 885 -3.93 12.49 15.20
CA ALA A 885 -2.50 12.77 15.30
C ALA A 885 -1.75 12.62 13.95
N GLY A 886 -2.36 11.99 12.94
CA GLY A 886 -1.76 11.76 11.62
C GLY A 886 -1.93 10.32 11.13
N SER A 887 -1.28 10.00 10.02
CA SER A 887 -1.19 8.61 9.54
C SER A 887 -0.29 7.76 10.43
N ILE A 888 -0.71 6.53 10.75
CA ILE A 888 0.04 5.60 11.60
C ILE A 888 1.44 5.29 11.03
N ASN A 889 2.45 5.26 11.91
CA ASN A 889 3.79 4.78 11.56
C ASN A 889 4.17 3.59 12.48
N PRO A 890 3.91 2.33 12.06
CA PRO A 890 4.11 1.16 12.92
C PRO A 890 5.55 0.96 13.37
N ALA A 891 6.54 1.22 12.50
CA ALA A 891 7.96 1.07 12.81
C ALA A 891 8.41 2.02 13.93
N ARG A 892 7.85 3.24 13.98
CA ARG A 892 8.10 4.19 15.06
C ARG A 892 7.24 3.92 16.30
N ALA A 893 6.00 3.49 16.13
CA ALA A 893 5.08 3.20 17.23
C ALA A 893 5.57 2.04 18.15
N ILE A 894 6.47 1.19 17.67
CA ILE A 894 7.07 0.10 18.47
C ILE A 894 8.21 0.57 19.40
N ASP A 895 8.85 1.72 19.14
CA ASP A 895 9.75 2.41 20.08
C ASP A 895 9.49 3.93 20.04
N PRO A 896 8.42 4.41 20.70
CA PRO A 896 8.00 5.82 20.63
C PRO A 896 8.87 6.76 21.48
N GLY A 897 9.79 6.23 22.29
CA GLY A 897 10.54 6.96 23.31
C GLY A 897 9.69 7.36 24.53
N LEU A 898 8.62 8.14 24.32
CA LEU A 898 7.70 8.58 25.37
C LEU A 898 6.25 8.15 25.11
N ILE A 899 5.51 7.89 26.19
CA ILE A 899 4.05 7.69 26.18
C ILE A 899 3.32 8.59 27.19
N PHE A 900 2.09 8.94 26.85
CA PHE A 900 1.09 9.58 27.69
C PHE A 900 0.12 8.49 28.18
N ASN A 901 0.32 8.01 29.41
CA ASN A 901 -0.50 6.92 29.96
C ASN A 901 -1.63 7.48 30.82
N ALA A 902 -2.88 7.11 30.52
CA ALA A 902 -4.06 7.43 31.30
C ALA A 902 -4.55 6.20 32.08
N ARG A 903 -5.13 6.41 33.26
CA ARG A 903 -5.72 5.36 34.10
C ARG A 903 -7.23 5.54 34.25
N PHE A 904 -7.91 4.49 34.71
CA PHE A 904 -9.35 4.45 34.95
C PHE A 904 -9.84 5.64 35.79
N GLU A 905 -9.12 6.02 36.85
CA GLU A 905 -9.50 7.15 37.71
C GLU A 905 -9.49 8.49 36.97
N GLN A 906 -8.69 8.61 35.90
CA GLN A 906 -8.61 9.80 35.05
C GLN A 906 -9.74 9.85 34.02
N TYR A 907 -10.26 8.69 33.59
CA TYR A 907 -11.49 8.63 32.78
C TYR A 907 -12.73 8.94 33.63
N VAL A 908 -12.78 8.48 34.89
CA VAL A 908 -13.81 8.94 35.86
C VAL A 908 -13.70 10.45 36.09
N GLN A 909 -12.48 10.97 36.29
CA GLN A 909 -12.24 12.41 36.44
C GLN A 909 -12.63 13.23 35.20
N PHE A 910 -12.47 12.66 33.99
CA PHE A 910 -12.96 13.24 32.74
C PHE A 910 -14.49 13.31 32.73
N LEU A 911 -15.18 12.20 33.02
CA LEU A 911 -16.65 12.15 33.06
C LEU A 911 -17.25 13.14 34.07
N CYS A 912 -16.65 13.25 35.26
CA CYS A 912 -16.99 14.23 36.28
C CYS A 912 -16.72 15.71 35.88
N ALA A 913 -16.14 15.95 34.70
CA ALA A 913 -15.84 17.27 34.16
C ALA A 913 -16.56 17.58 32.84
N VAL A 914 -17.43 16.68 32.36
CA VAL A 914 -18.24 16.88 31.15
C VAL A 914 -19.38 17.86 31.47
N PRO A 915 -19.56 18.96 30.70
CA PRO A 915 -20.70 19.86 30.88
C PRO A 915 -22.04 19.10 30.73
N GLY A 916 -22.95 19.29 31.68
CA GLY A 916 -24.25 18.62 31.72
C GLY A 916 -24.28 17.27 32.44
N VAL A 917 -23.14 16.75 32.93
CA VAL A 917 -23.06 15.49 33.68
C VAL A 917 -23.00 15.74 35.19
N ASP A 918 -23.90 15.11 35.95
CA ASP A 918 -23.90 15.13 37.42
C ASP A 918 -23.14 13.94 38.03
N GLU A 919 -22.62 14.09 39.26
CA GLU A 919 -21.94 13.00 39.98
C GLU A 919 -22.84 11.76 40.17
N GLY A 920 -24.15 11.95 40.34
CA GLY A 920 -25.09 10.84 40.48
C GLY A 920 -25.13 9.99 39.20
N SER A 921 -25.08 10.59 38.02
CA SER A 921 -24.99 9.87 36.74
C SER A 921 -23.65 9.16 36.59
N VAL A 922 -22.51 9.79 36.92
CA VAL A 922 -21.21 9.09 36.90
C VAL A 922 -21.19 7.93 37.88
N ARG A 923 -21.74 8.11 39.09
CA ARG A 923 -21.81 7.07 40.12
C ARG A 923 -22.73 5.90 39.72
N ARG A 924 -23.85 6.18 39.04
CA ARG A 924 -24.73 5.14 38.46
C ARG A 924 -24.03 4.37 37.35
N ALA A 925 -23.36 5.06 36.43
CA ALA A 925 -22.76 4.45 35.24
C ALA A 925 -21.45 3.70 35.52
N VAL A 926 -20.64 4.19 36.47
CA VAL A 926 -19.27 3.69 36.72
C VAL A 926 -19.10 3.02 38.09
N GLY A 927 -20.11 3.08 38.96
CA GLY A 927 -20.09 2.50 40.32
C GLY A 927 -19.28 3.31 41.35
N THR A 928 -18.58 4.37 40.94
CA THR A 928 -17.73 5.20 41.80
C THR A 928 -18.10 6.68 41.70
N GLY A 929 -18.14 7.37 42.84
CA GLY A 929 -18.34 8.83 42.90
C GLY A 929 -17.14 9.64 42.38
N CYS A 930 -17.32 10.95 42.28
CA CYS A 930 -16.32 11.85 41.71
C CYS A 930 -15.13 12.10 42.66
N PRO A 931 -13.88 12.19 42.18
CA PRO A 931 -12.72 12.43 43.03
C PRO A 931 -12.82 13.78 43.79
N THR A 932 -12.83 13.72 45.13
CA THR A 932 -13.17 14.84 46.02
C THR A 932 -12.18 16.02 46.05
N LYS A 933 -11.16 16.04 45.19
CA LYS A 933 -10.10 17.07 45.19
C LYS A 933 -9.87 17.67 43.80
N ARG A 934 -10.36 18.92 43.65
CA ARG A 934 -10.32 19.88 42.51
C ARG A 934 -11.52 19.85 41.56
N ARG A 935 -11.91 21.05 41.11
CA ARG A 935 -12.55 21.27 39.81
C ARG A 935 -11.57 20.79 38.72
N ALA A 936 -11.83 19.61 38.17
CA ALA A 936 -11.15 19.10 36.99
C ALA A 936 -11.81 19.66 35.71
N TRP A 937 -11.12 19.50 34.58
CA TRP A 937 -11.64 19.81 33.25
C TRP A 937 -11.35 18.61 32.34
N CYS A 938 -12.20 18.37 31.34
CA CYS A 938 -11.98 17.32 30.34
C CYS A 938 -10.56 17.37 29.73
N SER A 939 -10.06 18.55 29.39
CA SER A 939 -8.69 18.76 28.89
C SER A 939 -7.55 18.35 29.84
N ASP A 940 -7.80 18.10 31.13
CA ASP A 940 -6.77 17.60 32.07
C ASP A 940 -6.47 16.10 31.89
N LEU A 941 -7.28 15.35 31.11
CA LEU A 941 -7.03 13.94 30.81
C LEU A 941 -5.67 13.72 30.14
N ASN A 942 -4.88 12.74 30.62
CA ASN A 942 -3.50 12.54 30.17
C ASN A 942 -3.38 11.79 28.82
N THR A 943 -3.98 12.36 27.78
CA THR A 943 -3.90 11.86 26.39
C THR A 943 -2.79 12.55 25.58
N ALA A 944 -2.40 11.94 24.46
CA ALA A 944 -1.38 12.41 23.52
C ALA A 944 -1.84 13.58 22.61
N SER A 945 -2.77 14.41 23.08
CA SER A 945 -3.28 15.60 22.39
C SER A 945 -3.69 16.69 23.39
N VAL A 946 -3.92 17.91 22.90
CA VAL A 946 -4.49 19.02 23.69
C VAL A 946 -5.61 19.68 22.88
N THR A 947 -6.85 19.27 23.12
CA THR A 947 -8.06 19.94 22.59
C THR A 947 -8.66 20.85 23.65
N ILE A 948 -8.94 22.11 23.30
CA ILE A 948 -9.74 23.05 24.10
C ILE A 948 -10.94 23.50 23.26
N SER A 949 -12.15 23.09 23.61
CA SER A 949 -13.36 23.39 22.81
C SER A 949 -13.92 24.81 23.04
N ASN A 950 -13.51 25.47 24.11
CA ASN A 950 -13.80 26.88 24.37
C ASN A 950 -12.73 27.55 25.24
N LEU A 951 -11.70 28.14 24.63
CA LEU A 951 -10.68 28.92 25.35
C LEU A 951 -11.13 30.36 25.58
N VAL A 952 -11.21 30.75 26.85
CA VAL A 952 -11.42 32.13 27.31
C VAL A 952 -10.32 32.48 28.31
N GLY A 953 -9.65 33.62 28.12
CA GLY A 953 -8.53 34.05 28.97
C GLY A 953 -7.32 33.11 28.86
N SER A 954 -7.11 32.23 29.84
CA SER A 954 -6.04 31.22 29.79
C SER A 954 -6.42 29.90 30.44
N ARG A 955 -5.89 28.80 29.90
CA ARG A 955 -6.10 27.42 30.37
C ARG A 955 -4.75 26.76 30.62
N LYS A 956 -4.55 26.25 31.83
CA LYS A 956 -3.38 25.46 32.22
C LYS A 956 -3.73 23.98 32.20
N VAL A 957 -2.99 23.23 31.40
CA VAL A 957 -3.10 21.78 31.23
C VAL A 957 -1.82 21.13 31.75
N ILE A 958 -1.93 19.95 32.38
CA ILE A 958 -0.77 19.16 32.80
C ILE A 958 -0.80 17.82 32.06
N ARG A 959 0.35 17.41 31.54
CA ARG A 959 0.57 16.06 31.02
C ARG A 959 1.64 15.34 31.84
N ARG A 960 1.59 14.01 31.87
CA ARG A 960 2.58 13.11 32.45
C ARG A 960 3.10 12.20 31.34
N VAL A 961 4.31 12.51 30.86
CA VAL A 961 5.05 11.65 29.93
C VAL A 961 5.86 10.62 30.71
N THR A 962 6.01 9.43 30.13
CA THR A 962 6.83 8.33 30.69
C THR A 962 7.77 7.80 29.62
N ASN A 963 9.06 7.70 29.95
CA ASN A 963 10.07 7.08 29.10
C ASN A 963 9.87 5.56 29.10
N VAL A 964 9.69 4.96 27.92
CA VAL A 964 9.45 3.51 27.78
C VAL A 964 10.74 2.68 27.71
N SER A 965 11.88 3.35 27.59
CA SER A 965 13.18 2.72 27.50
C SER A 965 13.82 2.57 28.88
N SER A 966 14.67 1.54 29.06
CA SER A 966 15.48 1.37 30.27
C SER A 966 16.65 2.36 30.37
N ARG A 967 16.91 3.16 29.32
CA ARG A 967 17.97 4.17 29.26
C ARG A 967 17.42 5.58 29.43
N ASN A 968 18.17 6.43 30.13
CA ASN A 968 17.88 7.85 30.25
C ASN A 968 17.91 8.54 28.88
N GLU A 969 17.09 9.57 28.71
CA GLU A 969 17.09 10.40 27.49
C GLU A 969 16.72 11.86 27.80
N VAL A 970 17.38 12.79 27.13
CA VAL A 970 17.07 14.23 27.14
C VAL A 970 16.16 14.56 25.95
N TYR A 971 15.08 15.29 26.22
CA TYR A 971 14.14 15.79 25.22
C TYR A 971 14.13 17.33 25.21
N TRP A 972 14.14 17.92 24.01
CA TRP A 972 13.91 19.35 23.77
C TRP A 972 12.51 19.56 23.22
N VAL A 973 11.75 20.49 23.81
CA VAL A 973 10.36 20.79 23.44
C VAL A 973 10.33 21.97 22.47
N THR A 974 9.64 21.82 21.34
CA THR A 974 9.29 22.89 20.40
C THR A 974 7.77 22.97 20.25
N VAL A 975 7.23 24.15 19.92
CA VAL A 975 5.78 24.35 19.79
C VAL A 975 5.46 25.25 18.60
N ARG A 976 4.68 24.72 17.65
CA ARG A 976 3.98 25.52 16.63
C ARG A 976 2.63 25.91 17.23
N GLN A 977 2.46 27.18 17.57
CA GLN A 977 1.28 27.68 18.27
C GLN A 977 0.03 27.74 17.35
N PRO A 978 -1.18 27.45 17.85
CA PRO A 978 -2.42 27.72 17.11
C PRO A 978 -2.62 29.23 16.89
N SER A 979 -3.23 29.60 15.75
CA SER A 979 -3.53 31.01 15.45
C SER A 979 -4.43 31.64 16.52
N GLY A 980 -4.04 32.82 17.02
CA GLY A 980 -4.76 33.51 18.10
C GLY A 980 -4.48 32.99 19.52
N VAL A 981 -3.58 32.02 19.70
CA VAL A 981 -3.28 31.40 21.01
C VAL A 981 -1.77 31.39 21.28
N ASN A 982 -1.33 32.01 22.39
CA ASN A 982 0.03 31.82 22.89
C ASN A 982 0.09 30.48 23.65
N VAL A 983 1.06 29.63 23.35
CA VAL A 983 1.27 28.35 24.04
C VAL A 983 2.67 28.31 24.64
N THR A 984 2.74 28.19 25.96
CA THR A 984 4.00 28.04 26.72
C THR A 984 4.05 26.66 27.37
N VAL A 985 5.22 26.01 27.34
CA VAL A 985 5.46 24.71 27.96
C VAL A 985 6.60 24.81 28.96
N SER A 986 6.49 24.13 30.10
CA SER A 986 7.56 24.06 31.09
C SER A 986 7.69 22.64 31.67
N PRO A 987 8.91 22.08 31.77
CA PRO A 987 10.18 22.64 31.27
C PRO A 987 10.29 22.59 29.73
N GLN A 988 11.17 23.41 29.15
CA GLN A 988 11.50 23.39 27.70
C GLN A 988 12.52 22.31 27.33
N VAL A 989 13.32 21.85 28.29
CA VAL A 989 14.23 20.70 28.16
C VAL A 989 14.03 19.79 29.36
N LEU A 990 13.87 18.49 29.13
CA LEU A 990 13.72 17.51 30.21
C LEU A 990 14.56 16.25 29.98
N MET A 991 15.39 15.94 30.97
CA MET A 991 15.96 14.60 31.13
C MET A 991 14.93 13.70 31.83
N ILE A 992 14.62 12.56 31.23
CA ILE A 992 13.78 11.52 31.81
C ILE A 992 14.63 10.26 31.96
N ASN A 993 14.75 9.78 33.20
CA ASN A 993 15.46 8.53 33.48
C ASN A 993 14.73 7.34 32.83
N GLY A 994 15.43 6.22 32.66
CA GLY A 994 14.82 4.99 32.15
C GLY A 994 13.60 4.57 32.99
N ASN A 995 12.51 4.16 32.33
CA ASN A 995 11.22 3.80 32.94
C ASN A 995 10.55 4.89 33.83
N ALA A 996 11.07 6.12 33.87
CA ALA A 996 10.56 7.17 34.75
C ALA A 996 9.52 8.08 34.06
N SER A 997 8.71 8.76 34.87
CA SER A 997 7.79 9.82 34.40
C SER A 997 8.30 11.23 34.71
N LYS A 998 7.90 12.21 33.90
CA LYS A 998 7.99 13.65 34.20
C LYS A 998 6.67 14.34 33.87
N HIS A 999 6.44 15.50 34.47
CA HIS A 999 5.30 16.36 34.16
C HIS A 999 5.70 17.48 33.20
N LEU A 1000 4.79 17.77 32.26
CA LEU A 1000 4.83 18.93 31.37
C LEU A 1000 3.68 19.85 31.74
N ARG A 1001 3.97 21.12 32.06
CA ARG A 1001 2.97 22.16 32.28
C ARG A 1001 2.78 22.94 30.98
N ILE A 1002 1.61 22.80 30.36
CA ILE A 1002 1.23 23.50 29.14
C ILE A 1002 0.27 24.63 29.56
N VAL A 1003 0.48 25.86 29.09
CA VAL A 1003 -0.44 26.97 29.30
C VAL A 1003 -0.78 27.60 27.96
N LEU A 1004 -2.07 27.61 27.64
CA LEU A 1004 -2.65 28.22 26.45
C LEU A 1004 -3.32 29.53 26.88
N THR A 1005 -3.01 30.62 26.20
CA THR A 1005 -3.54 31.97 26.48
C THR A 1005 -4.14 32.56 25.22
N ALA A 1006 -5.41 32.98 25.29
CA ALA A 1006 -6.09 33.65 24.20
C ALA A 1006 -5.44 35.01 23.93
N ILE A 1007 -4.99 35.22 22.69
CA ILE A 1007 -4.53 36.52 22.17
C ILE A 1007 -5.67 37.20 21.39
N LYS A 1008 -6.41 36.41 20.60
CA LYS A 1008 -7.46 36.89 19.70
C LYS A 1008 -8.54 35.81 19.55
N ALA A 1009 -9.82 36.19 19.61
CA ALA A 1009 -10.92 35.29 19.32
C ALA A 1009 -10.89 34.84 17.85
N THR A 1010 -11.02 33.53 17.62
CA THR A 1010 -10.79 32.89 16.32
C THR A 1010 -12.08 32.65 15.54
N ARG A 1011 -13.22 32.49 16.22
CA ARG A 1011 -14.54 32.07 15.70
C ARG A 1011 -14.58 30.68 15.02
N THR A 1012 -13.44 30.12 14.64
CA THR A 1012 -13.24 28.72 14.22
C THR A 1012 -12.27 28.01 15.16
N TYR A 1013 -12.15 26.68 15.01
CA TYR A 1013 -10.99 25.98 15.55
C TYR A 1013 -9.70 26.39 14.81
N THR A 1014 -8.59 26.32 15.52
CA THR A 1014 -7.23 26.58 15.04
C THR A 1014 -6.30 25.50 15.57
N PHE A 1015 -5.22 25.22 14.82
CA PHE A 1015 -4.40 24.04 15.05
C PHE A 1015 -2.92 24.38 15.21
N GLY A 1016 -2.25 23.63 16.09
CA GLY A 1016 -0.83 23.70 16.37
C GLY A 1016 -0.27 22.33 16.72
N GLU A 1017 1.00 22.26 17.09
CA GLU A 1017 1.62 21.04 17.60
C GLU A 1017 2.71 21.36 18.63
N MET A 1018 2.84 20.50 19.64
CA MET A 1018 4.02 20.41 20.49
C MET A 1018 4.83 19.20 20.03
N VAL A 1019 6.13 19.36 19.83
CA VAL A 1019 7.04 18.28 19.40
C VAL A 1019 8.17 18.16 20.42
N LEU A 1020 8.45 16.94 20.88
CA LEU A 1020 9.58 16.66 21.76
C LEU A 1020 10.62 15.86 20.98
N HIS A 1021 11.77 16.48 20.71
CA HIS A 1021 12.90 15.86 20.04
C HIS A 1021 13.80 15.19 21.07
N GLY A 1022 13.96 13.88 20.99
CA GLY A 1022 14.78 13.07 21.88
C GLY A 1022 16.22 12.93 21.38
N SER A 1023 17.17 12.97 22.30
CA SER A 1023 18.61 12.79 22.05
C SER A 1023 18.99 11.44 21.43
N ARG A 1024 18.08 10.46 21.42
CA ARG A 1024 18.24 9.15 20.75
C ARG A 1024 17.47 9.05 19.42
N LYS A 1025 17.07 10.19 18.83
CA LYS A 1025 16.29 10.34 17.59
C LYS A 1025 14.78 10.04 17.71
N HIS A 1026 14.25 9.86 18.92
CA HIS A 1026 12.80 9.87 19.11
C HIS A 1026 12.23 11.25 18.77
N VAL A 1027 11.01 11.32 18.22
CA VAL A 1027 10.31 12.58 17.92
C VAL A 1027 8.84 12.37 18.25
N VAL A 1028 8.42 12.92 19.38
CA VAL A 1028 7.11 12.71 20.01
C VAL A 1028 6.24 13.91 19.66
N ARG A 1029 5.29 13.74 18.73
CA ARG A 1029 4.35 14.80 18.33
C ARG A 1029 3.10 14.78 19.20
N VAL A 1030 2.53 15.95 19.45
CA VAL A 1030 1.28 16.15 20.22
C VAL A 1030 0.47 17.24 19.51
N PRO A 1031 -0.63 16.90 18.80
CA PRO A 1031 -1.49 17.90 18.16
C PRO A 1031 -2.20 18.77 19.22
N ILE A 1032 -2.37 20.05 18.87
CA ILE A 1032 -3.08 21.05 19.67
C ILE A 1032 -4.23 21.60 18.83
N ALA A 1033 -5.46 21.57 19.35
CA ALA A 1033 -6.66 22.09 18.70
C ALA A 1033 -7.39 23.05 19.64
N VAL A 1034 -7.65 24.30 19.22
CA VAL A 1034 -8.24 25.33 20.09
C VAL A 1034 -9.26 26.17 19.34
N TYR A 1035 -10.45 26.30 19.94
CA TYR A 1035 -11.42 27.34 19.62
C TYR A 1035 -11.30 28.49 20.62
N VAL A 1036 -11.16 29.75 20.17
CA VAL A 1036 -11.01 30.91 21.07
C VAL A 1036 -12.25 31.80 21.01
N SER A 1037 -12.86 32.02 22.18
CA SER A 1037 -14.08 32.82 22.36
C SER A 1037 -13.84 34.09 23.17
N THR A 1038 -14.73 35.07 23.01
CA THR A 1038 -14.82 36.28 23.85
C THR A 1038 -15.58 36.06 25.16
N SER A 1039 -16.36 34.98 25.26
CA SER A 1039 -17.16 34.64 26.44
C SER A 1039 -17.24 33.12 26.66
N LEU A 1040 -17.51 32.72 27.90
CA LEU A 1040 -17.88 31.34 28.20
C LEU A 1040 -19.23 31.05 27.55
N LYS A 1041 -19.35 29.91 26.85
CA LYS A 1041 -20.65 29.32 26.54
C LYS A 1041 -21.25 28.82 27.86
N GLY A 1042 -22.51 29.16 28.10
CA GLY A 1042 -23.31 28.62 29.22
C GLY A 1042 -23.78 27.20 28.93
#